data_AF-Q482D1-F1
#
_entry.id   AF-Q482D1-F1
#
_cell.length_a   1.000
_cell.length_b   1.000
_cell.length_c   1.000
_cell.angle_alpha   90.00
_cell.angle_beta   90.00
_cell.angle_gamma   90.00
#
_symmetry.space_group_name_H-M   'P 1'
#
loop_
_entity.id
_entity.type
_entity.pdbx_description
1 polymer ?
#
loop_
_entity_poly.entity_id
_entity_poly.type
_entity_poly.pdbx_seq_one_letter_code
_entity_poly.pdbx_strand_id
1 'polypeptide(L)'
;MKNYKCTFALMLIFCLGVQGCGSEEQVIEELPILEIPVEDAPVEDVPVEEIPVEEAPAEEVPVEEDPVEEVPVEEAPAEEDVELSAFELAMAKCNNPWNELGVALNDNSELLNDPLLSTCYRVSGVVDGLIDDNIDLSINGAETLAVASEGQFEFVTPFISDETFILSVKTAATKHQCNLINNSGTINDEQANNLIVHCIATTSQCDKTTENITDDKNFSGNNIEGIESLVSDIECGVEPWREAANERINNIRKTSGTITIVDKNGEPVTNAKVNLTLNRHNFKFGGIAQAKLWHGEADDVADLYKAAYLDFGFNKGGFQNALKYKLRAGLEPLVPAMLTWFKAHDIPVRGHALIWPKWTNMETTVSAQDALDMGITQGDVANLPSDELKIYVDTTIRNWASKWDVVEWDVANELRGHYDVQDILGYQEEAHWYKLAKANVQNSATLFINDNRIISDSSETVVSDKVAGYKSNVESILADDTLNEGHVEALGFQSRFGSMLSADTIYQRLSYFDDLNLPISATEFEIKDDLITTEIDRAVLTERVMTVYFSKESVSDILVWTFFESSSRSDARHLVDLEGNANLRGKTWLYLVKKHWNTDVTTWLDRQGETQLNGFKGEYTATVSFTNYPDEQVDFSWIDGTKGKTIQLLNYANGSDSATPASFSIDSFENTEVEEGVMFTSTVPTLSGDDNIGAITWTVTGDDANLFNLNSITGVLSLTAQDFESPADTDIDNNYAVILTATDAVGNFAELALELVVTDNLADNQVLVNFTIDEFITTTIAENVIYSSELPNLSGDEAVGSVIWTVEGDDANLFVVDSSTGALTLAAQDFENANDLAGDNDYLVTLVATDSEDNFAQLALVISVTNVDEVVVYSPPEISGDNGDISSVINAGDLVFTRPALATETTLDGGAATVEGNKWKLFNWSEAEAYCSDIGARLPTKTELSDNLLTLVNDADLVSNGSFSATEHWPVNKGYWASTFPEDGKHHLMKTSIDPAKMSALADTNRQYVTCVR
;
A
#
# COMPACT_ATOMS: atom_id res chain seq x y z
N MET A 1 20.25 -23.82 -44.82
CA MET A 1 20.43 -24.26 -46.23
C MET A 1 19.62 -23.35 -47.15
N LYS A 2 20.25 -22.71 -48.15
CA LYS A 2 19.70 -22.06 -49.39
C LYS A 2 18.42 -21.20 -49.32
N ASN A 3 18.26 -20.07 -50.04
CA ASN A 3 19.14 -19.00 -50.58
C ASN A 3 18.27 -18.06 -51.49
N TYR A 4 18.79 -16.87 -51.83
CA TYR A 4 18.38 -15.92 -52.91
C TYR A 4 17.14 -15.02 -52.68
N LYS A 5 16.98 -13.83 -53.30
CA LYS A 5 17.85 -12.67 -53.68
C LYS A 5 17.10 -11.72 -54.67
N CYS A 6 17.36 -10.41 -54.56
CA CYS A 6 17.54 -9.42 -55.66
C CYS A 6 16.46 -9.10 -56.74
N THR A 7 16.14 -7.80 -56.83
CA THR A 7 16.15 -6.89 -58.03
C THR A 7 15.02 -6.80 -59.10
N PHE A 8 14.38 -5.61 -59.12
CA PHE A 8 14.23 -4.60 -60.20
C PHE A 8 13.36 -4.77 -61.50
N ALA A 9 12.52 -3.74 -61.73
CA ALA A 9 12.38 -2.89 -62.95
C ALA A 9 11.11 -2.94 -63.87
N LEU A 10 10.59 -1.71 -64.13
CA LEU A 10 10.03 -1.15 -65.39
C LEU A 10 8.64 -1.57 -65.96
N MET A 11 7.66 -0.63 -66.04
CA MET A 11 7.20 0.04 -67.30
C MET A 11 5.92 0.94 -67.21
N LEU A 12 6.05 2.18 -67.73
CA LEU A 12 5.19 3.02 -68.59
C LEU A 12 3.62 2.99 -68.65
N ILE A 13 3.04 4.20 -68.47
CA ILE A 13 2.08 4.97 -69.35
C ILE A 13 0.63 4.48 -69.64
N PHE A 14 -0.36 5.36 -69.34
CA PHE A 14 -1.47 5.86 -70.20
C PHE A 14 -2.11 7.11 -69.52
N CYS A 15 -2.12 8.36 -70.04
CA CYS A 15 -2.91 8.97 -71.15
C CYS A 15 -4.45 8.89 -70.96
N LEU A 16 -5.29 9.95 -71.03
CA LEU A 16 -5.20 11.44 -71.19
C LEU A 16 -6.35 12.08 -70.35
N GLY A 17 -6.56 13.39 -70.14
CA GLY A 17 -6.02 14.69 -70.61
C GLY A 17 -6.40 15.80 -69.59
N VAL A 18 -6.64 17.09 -69.85
CA VAL A 18 -6.66 17.95 -71.06
C VAL A 18 -6.09 19.35 -70.68
N GLN A 19 -5.14 19.84 -71.50
CA GLN A 19 -4.72 21.23 -71.76
C GLN A 19 -4.88 22.32 -70.66
N GLY A 20 -3.75 22.87 -70.20
CA GLY A 20 -3.70 24.21 -69.59
C GLY A 20 -3.31 25.29 -70.59
N CYS A 21 -3.16 26.54 -70.13
CA CYS A 21 -2.14 27.55 -70.54
C CYS A 21 -2.41 28.89 -69.81
N GLY A 22 -1.38 29.70 -69.52
CA GLY A 22 -1.57 31.16 -69.29
C GLY A 22 -0.91 31.75 -68.03
N SER A 23 0.38 32.03 -68.15
CA SER A 23 1.30 32.76 -67.27
C SER A 23 0.92 34.19 -66.82
N GLU A 24 1.53 34.58 -65.68
CA GLU A 24 1.91 35.96 -65.23
C GLU A 24 0.74 36.93 -64.87
N GLU A 25 0.86 37.84 -63.89
CA GLU A 25 2.03 38.62 -63.41
C GLU A 25 1.81 39.19 -61.96
N GLN A 26 2.86 39.75 -61.34
CA GLN A 26 2.88 40.72 -60.19
C GLN A 26 2.68 40.21 -58.74
N VAL A 27 3.28 40.80 -57.68
CA VAL A 27 4.43 41.72 -57.48
C VAL A 27 4.89 41.55 -56.00
N ILE A 28 6.16 41.83 -55.69
CA ILE A 28 6.71 41.89 -54.30
C ILE A 28 7.12 43.33 -53.98
N GLU A 29 6.77 43.86 -52.79
CA GLU A 29 7.58 44.85 -52.06
C GLU A 29 7.21 44.89 -50.56
N GLU A 30 8.00 45.60 -49.74
CA GLU A 30 8.44 45.13 -48.40
C GLU A 30 7.97 45.94 -47.16
N LEU A 31 8.53 45.55 -45.99
CA LEU A 31 8.84 46.32 -44.75
C LEU A 31 7.85 46.20 -43.56
N PRO A 32 8.31 46.38 -42.29
CA PRO A 32 9.68 46.45 -41.75
C PRO A 32 9.97 45.46 -40.58
N ILE A 33 11.23 45.37 -40.13
CA ILE A 33 11.62 44.78 -38.83
C ILE A 33 12.11 45.91 -37.92
N LEU A 34 11.73 45.88 -36.63
CA LEU A 34 12.11 46.90 -35.63
C LEU A 34 13.31 46.43 -34.80
N GLU A 35 14.27 47.33 -34.55
CA GLU A 35 15.39 47.11 -33.63
C GLU A 35 14.98 47.37 -32.17
N ILE A 36 15.59 46.63 -31.23
CA ILE A 36 15.55 46.89 -29.79
C ILE A 36 17.01 46.72 -29.28
N PRO A 37 17.56 47.65 -28.48
CA PRO A 37 18.99 47.67 -28.16
C PRO A 37 19.37 46.72 -27.01
N VAL A 38 20.63 46.28 -27.02
CA VAL A 38 21.29 45.59 -25.90
C VAL A 38 22.29 46.56 -25.25
N GLU A 39 22.35 46.59 -23.93
CA GLU A 39 23.30 47.40 -23.15
C GLU A 39 24.64 46.65 -22.94
N ASP A 40 25.75 47.37 -23.07
CA ASP A 40 27.12 46.85 -22.86
C ASP A 40 27.53 46.82 -21.38
N ALA A 41 28.16 45.73 -20.95
CA ALA A 41 29.05 45.66 -19.78
C ALA A 41 30.18 44.63 -20.04
N PRO A 42 31.38 44.79 -19.46
CA PRO A 42 32.62 44.53 -20.19
C PRO A 42 33.21 43.11 -20.04
N VAL A 43 34.02 42.74 -21.03
CA VAL A 43 34.96 41.60 -21.02
C VAL A 43 36.34 42.10 -20.60
N GLU A 44 37.03 41.40 -19.71
CA GLU A 44 38.49 41.54 -19.50
C GLU A 44 39.26 40.49 -20.33
N ASP A 45 40.37 40.91 -20.91
CA ASP A 45 41.19 40.12 -21.83
C ASP A 45 42.01 39.02 -21.12
N VAL A 46 42.15 37.86 -21.79
CA VAL A 46 43.23 36.88 -21.53
C VAL A 46 43.98 36.65 -22.85
N PRO A 47 45.32 36.80 -22.89
CA PRO A 47 46.07 36.76 -24.14
C PRO A 47 46.34 35.33 -24.64
N VAL A 48 46.42 35.20 -25.96
CA VAL A 48 46.82 33.97 -26.68
C VAL A 48 48.31 34.03 -27.01
N GLU A 49 49.05 32.92 -26.81
CA GLU A 49 50.35 32.67 -27.46
C GLU A 49 50.28 31.44 -28.37
N GLU A 50 51.20 31.40 -29.34
CA GLU A 50 51.05 30.67 -30.61
C GLU A 50 51.58 29.22 -30.60
N ILE A 51 51.07 28.42 -31.55
CA ILE A 51 51.41 27.01 -31.78
C ILE A 51 52.57 26.92 -32.81
N PRO A 52 53.68 26.21 -32.52
CA PRO A 52 54.67 25.82 -33.54
C PRO A 52 54.23 24.54 -34.26
N VAL A 53 54.42 24.50 -35.58
CA VAL A 53 54.19 23.31 -36.43
C VAL A 53 55.51 22.52 -36.57
N GLU A 54 55.50 21.22 -36.32
CA GLU A 54 56.64 20.34 -36.64
C GLU A 54 56.65 19.95 -38.13
N GLU A 55 57.83 20.02 -38.76
CA GLU A 55 58.10 19.40 -40.06
C GLU A 55 58.84 18.06 -39.87
N ALA A 56 58.41 17.02 -40.58
CA ALA A 56 58.97 15.68 -40.47
C ALA A 56 60.33 15.50 -41.19
N PRO A 57 61.29 14.74 -40.63
CA PRO A 57 62.47 14.29 -41.35
C PRO A 57 62.20 13.02 -42.18
N ALA A 58 62.93 12.86 -43.28
CA ALA A 58 62.78 11.74 -44.23
C ALA A 58 63.69 10.53 -43.91
N GLU A 59 63.31 9.36 -44.44
CA GLU A 59 64.09 8.11 -44.38
C GLU A 59 65.41 8.19 -45.16
N GLU A 60 66.47 7.57 -44.63
CA GLU A 60 67.49 6.91 -45.46
C GLU A 60 67.77 5.49 -44.92
N VAL A 61 68.10 4.58 -45.85
CA VAL A 61 68.24 3.11 -45.63
C VAL A 61 69.71 2.69 -45.90
N PRO A 62 70.15 1.45 -45.59
CA PRO A 62 71.36 1.24 -44.80
C PRO A 62 72.59 0.82 -45.62
N VAL A 63 73.74 0.73 -44.94
CA VAL A 63 74.95 0.07 -45.45
C VAL A 63 75.46 -0.94 -44.41
N GLU A 64 75.48 -2.22 -44.76
CA GLU A 64 76.17 -3.27 -44.00
C GLU A 64 77.67 -3.28 -44.32
N GLU A 65 78.53 -3.46 -43.32
CA GLU A 65 79.79 -4.21 -43.44
C GLU A 65 80.08 -5.01 -42.17
N ASP A 66 80.25 -6.33 -42.33
CA ASP A 66 80.78 -7.32 -41.37
C ASP A 66 82.19 -7.77 -41.84
N PRO A 67 83.02 -8.45 -41.02
CA PRO A 67 83.54 -8.05 -39.71
C PRO A 67 85.09 -8.24 -39.64
N VAL A 68 85.76 -7.83 -38.56
CA VAL A 68 87.15 -8.28 -38.28
C VAL A 68 87.36 -8.55 -36.78
N GLU A 69 87.78 -9.77 -36.44
CA GLU A 69 88.26 -10.12 -35.10
C GLU A 69 89.63 -9.47 -34.82
N GLU A 70 89.83 -8.89 -33.63
CA GLU A 70 91.11 -9.00 -32.92
C GLU A 70 90.87 -9.29 -31.43
N VAL A 71 91.76 -10.10 -30.84
CA VAL A 71 91.74 -10.59 -29.45
C VAL A 71 92.86 -9.90 -28.63
N PRO A 72 92.87 -9.95 -27.29
CA PRO A 72 92.83 -8.73 -26.48
C PRO A 72 94.18 -8.34 -25.87
N VAL A 73 94.25 -7.11 -25.35
CA VAL A 73 95.28 -6.69 -24.39
C VAL A 73 94.61 -5.95 -23.23
N GLU A 74 94.85 -6.41 -22.00
CA GLU A 74 94.38 -5.75 -20.78
C GLU A 74 95.15 -4.45 -20.52
N GLU A 75 94.44 -3.35 -20.29
CA GLU A 75 94.91 -2.26 -19.42
C GLU A 75 93.93 -2.12 -18.25
N ALA A 76 94.45 -1.70 -17.09
CA ALA A 76 93.73 -1.75 -15.81
C ALA A 76 92.52 -0.80 -15.77
N PRO A 77 91.45 -1.13 -15.02
CA PRO A 77 90.31 -0.24 -14.86
C PRO A 77 90.74 1.04 -14.13
N ALA A 78 90.35 2.18 -14.70
CA ALA A 78 90.14 3.39 -13.91
C ALA A 78 88.91 3.17 -13.02
N GLU A 79 88.84 3.84 -11.87
CA GLU A 79 87.66 3.82 -11.01
C GLU A 79 86.46 4.39 -11.78
N GLU A 80 85.42 3.59 -11.98
CA GLU A 80 84.11 4.09 -12.39
C GLU A 80 83.52 4.86 -11.21
N ASP A 81 83.24 6.15 -11.42
CA ASP A 81 82.23 6.85 -10.63
C ASP A 81 80.90 6.13 -10.88
N VAL A 82 80.48 5.30 -9.92
CA VAL A 82 79.17 4.64 -9.96
C VAL A 82 78.11 5.74 -9.85
N GLU A 83 77.43 6.06 -10.95
CA GLU A 83 76.15 6.77 -10.88
C GLU A 83 75.15 5.85 -10.16
N LEU A 84 75.04 6.05 -8.84
CA LEU A 84 74.00 5.44 -8.02
C LEU A 84 72.65 5.75 -8.68
N SER A 85 71.82 4.73 -8.78
CA SER A 85 70.44 4.88 -9.24
C SER A 85 69.68 5.86 -8.35
N ALA A 86 68.61 6.46 -8.89
CA ALA A 86 67.72 7.31 -8.10
C ALA A 86 67.17 6.61 -6.84
N PHE A 87 67.05 5.28 -6.91
CA PHE A 87 66.68 4.41 -5.79
C PHE A 87 67.79 4.35 -4.72
N GLU A 88 69.03 4.02 -5.10
CA GLU A 88 70.17 4.00 -4.17
C GLU A 88 70.43 5.38 -3.53
N LEU A 89 70.24 6.47 -4.27
CA LEU A 89 70.31 7.84 -3.74
C LEU A 89 69.19 8.17 -2.74
N ALA A 90 67.99 7.61 -2.91
CA ALA A 90 66.91 7.75 -1.93
C ALA A 90 67.20 6.90 -0.67
N MET A 91 67.66 5.66 -0.86
CA MET A 91 68.02 4.72 0.21
C MET A 91 69.13 5.25 1.12
N ALA A 92 70.07 6.05 0.58
CA ALA A 92 71.22 6.59 1.31
C ALA A 92 70.89 7.77 2.27
N LYS A 93 69.64 8.27 2.32
CA LYS A 93 69.26 9.44 3.13
C LYS A 93 68.94 9.13 4.59
N CYS A 94 68.69 7.88 4.95
CA CYS A 94 68.13 7.50 6.25
C CYS A 94 68.65 6.11 6.69
N ASN A 95 68.49 5.76 7.99
CA ASN A 95 68.87 4.46 8.53
C ASN A 95 67.91 3.38 8.04
N ASN A 96 68.11 2.90 6.82
CA ASN A 96 67.17 2.01 6.13
C ASN A 96 67.31 0.55 6.61
N PRO A 97 66.27 -0.03 7.24
CA PRO A 97 66.30 -1.41 7.69
C PRO A 97 65.91 -2.43 6.61
N TRP A 98 65.76 -2.04 5.34
CA TRP A 98 65.30 -2.93 4.26
C TRP A 98 66.19 -2.91 3.01
N ASN A 99 66.15 -3.98 2.22
CA ASN A 99 66.78 -4.05 0.89
C ASN A 99 65.84 -3.60 -0.24
N GLU A 100 66.33 -3.64 -1.48
CA GLU A 100 65.58 -3.25 -2.70
C GLU A 100 64.30 -4.06 -2.95
N LEU A 101 64.21 -5.27 -2.38
CA LEU A 101 63.04 -6.15 -2.44
C LEU A 101 62.11 -5.96 -1.22
N GLY A 102 62.33 -4.91 -0.44
CA GLY A 102 61.59 -4.58 0.76
C GLY A 102 61.86 -5.48 1.97
N VAL A 103 62.77 -6.45 1.87
CA VAL A 103 63.06 -7.44 2.93
C VAL A 103 63.93 -6.82 4.02
N ALA A 104 63.58 -7.05 5.28
CA ALA A 104 64.34 -6.57 6.43
C ALA A 104 65.79 -7.08 6.43
N LEU A 105 66.74 -6.16 6.58
CA LEU A 105 68.16 -6.39 6.73
C LEU A 105 68.49 -6.81 8.16
N ASN A 106 69.46 -7.71 8.30
CA ASN A 106 69.92 -8.21 9.59
C ASN A 106 70.58 -7.08 10.41
N ASP A 107 70.34 -7.02 11.73
CA ASP A 107 70.86 -6.02 12.70
C ASP A 107 72.37 -5.69 12.65
N ASN A 108 73.18 -6.47 11.94
CA ASN A 108 74.63 -6.32 11.78
C ASN A 108 75.05 -5.64 10.45
N SER A 109 74.14 -5.01 9.71
CA SER A 109 74.53 -4.16 8.57
C SER A 109 75.13 -2.83 9.08
N GLU A 110 76.23 -2.37 8.47
CA GLU A 110 76.83 -1.07 8.85
C GLU A 110 75.95 0.13 8.45
N LEU A 111 74.88 -0.10 7.68
CA LEU A 111 73.92 0.91 7.17
C LEU A 111 72.73 1.14 8.11
N LEU A 112 72.55 0.29 9.12
CA LEU A 112 71.35 0.24 9.97
C LEU A 112 71.40 1.16 11.20
N ASN A 113 72.55 1.79 11.50
CA ASN A 113 72.80 2.52 12.74
C ASN A 113 73.84 3.67 12.56
N ASP A 114 73.79 4.44 11.47
CA ASP A 114 74.53 5.70 11.39
C ASP A 114 73.81 6.79 12.22
N PRO A 115 74.41 7.32 13.31
CA PRO A 115 73.79 8.37 14.12
C PRO A 115 73.67 9.73 13.41
N LEU A 116 74.12 9.86 12.16
CA LEU A 116 73.92 11.03 11.29
C LEU A 116 72.68 10.92 10.39
N LEU A 117 72.04 9.74 10.32
CA LEU A 117 70.87 9.48 9.48
C LEU A 117 69.57 9.40 10.30
N SER A 118 68.46 9.86 9.73
CA SER A 118 67.14 9.84 10.37
C SER A 118 66.48 8.45 10.32
N THR A 119 65.45 8.24 11.13
CA THR A 119 64.51 7.10 10.98
C THR A 119 63.84 7.15 9.60
N CYS A 120 63.73 6.00 8.93
CA CYS A 120 62.98 5.86 7.68
C CYS A 120 61.53 5.45 7.94
N TYR A 121 60.62 5.97 7.11
CA TYR A 121 59.21 5.59 7.04
C TYR A 121 58.88 5.12 5.62
N ARG A 122 57.84 4.32 5.48
CA ARG A 122 57.29 3.87 4.19
C ARG A 122 55.88 4.36 4.02
N VAL A 123 55.53 4.66 2.77
CA VAL A 123 54.17 5.06 2.40
C VAL A 123 53.37 3.84 2.01
N SER A 124 52.26 3.58 2.70
CA SER A 124 51.39 2.42 2.51
C SER A 124 49.90 2.78 2.63
N GLY A 125 49.04 1.83 2.27
CA GLY A 125 47.60 2.00 2.30
C GLY A 125 46.85 0.79 1.77
N VAL A 126 45.55 0.98 1.51
CA VAL A 126 44.64 -0.05 1.01
C VAL A 126 44.09 0.28 -0.37
N VAL A 127 43.95 -0.74 -1.22
CA VAL A 127 43.12 -0.71 -2.41
C VAL A 127 41.84 -1.49 -2.11
N ASP A 128 40.68 -0.89 -2.38
CA ASP A 128 39.34 -1.41 -2.06
C ASP A 128 38.51 -1.46 -3.34
N GLY A 129 37.87 -2.59 -3.64
CA GLY A 129 36.98 -2.73 -4.80
C GLY A 129 37.66 -2.87 -6.18
N LEU A 130 38.95 -3.21 -6.25
CA LEU A 130 39.65 -3.50 -7.50
C LEU A 130 39.59 -5.01 -7.83
N ILE A 131 38.84 -5.40 -8.86
CA ILE A 131 38.56 -6.81 -9.20
C ILE A 131 38.97 -7.12 -10.66
N ASP A 132 39.80 -8.13 -10.88
CA ASP A 132 40.24 -8.57 -12.24
C ASP A 132 40.79 -7.44 -13.14
N ASP A 133 41.47 -6.45 -12.59
CA ASP A 133 41.97 -5.25 -13.28
C ASP A 133 43.28 -4.76 -12.66
N ASN A 134 44.00 -3.87 -13.34
CA ASN A 134 45.34 -3.42 -12.89
C ASN A 134 45.44 -1.89 -12.84
N ILE A 135 46.07 -1.37 -11.79
CA ILE A 135 46.40 0.05 -11.64
C ILE A 135 47.88 0.21 -11.29
N ASP A 136 48.59 1.10 -11.99
CA ASP A 136 49.96 1.47 -11.64
C ASP A 136 49.92 2.75 -10.79
N LEU A 137 50.26 2.62 -9.51
CA LEU A 137 50.42 3.72 -8.58
C LEU A 137 51.86 4.24 -8.64
N SER A 138 52.06 5.56 -8.55
CA SER A 138 53.40 6.15 -8.46
C SER A 138 53.50 7.14 -7.31
N ILE A 139 54.59 7.02 -6.55
CA ILE A 139 54.91 7.89 -5.41
C ILE A 139 56.03 8.85 -5.82
N ASN A 140 55.77 10.16 -5.75
CA ASN A 140 56.69 11.24 -6.14
C ASN A 140 57.35 11.11 -7.54
N GLY A 141 56.83 10.25 -8.42
CA GLY A 141 57.45 9.90 -9.70
C GLY A 141 58.75 9.06 -9.59
N ALA A 142 59.15 8.67 -8.38
CA ALA A 142 60.40 7.93 -8.12
C ALA A 142 60.22 6.42 -8.24
N GLU A 143 59.11 5.89 -7.73
CA GLU A 143 58.76 4.47 -7.78
C GLU A 143 57.39 4.29 -8.47
N THR A 144 57.16 3.10 -9.01
CA THR A 144 55.88 2.68 -9.60
C THR A 144 55.55 1.29 -9.07
N LEU A 145 54.38 1.15 -8.47
CA LEU A 145 53.86 -0.10 -7.91
C LEU A 145 52.62 -0.51 -8.70
N ALA A 146 52.70 -1.68 -9.35
CA ALA A 146 51.56 -2.28 -10.04
C ALA A 146 50.69 -3.03 -9.02
N VAL A 147 49.40 -2.72 -8.96
CA VAL A 147 48.41 -3.37 -8.11
C VAL A 147 47.35 -4.04 -8.98
N ALA A 148 47.09 -5.33 -8.73
CA ALA A 148 46.27 -6.21 -9.58
C ALA A 148 45.00 -6.75 -8.89
N SER A 149 44.77 -6.39 -7.64
CA SER A 149 43.61 -6.74 -6.83
C SER A 149 43.47 -5.76 -5.68
N GLU A 150 42.32 -5.76 -5.01
CA GLU A 150 42.18 -5.19 -3.66
C GLU A 150 43.17 -5.81 -2.65
N GLY A 151 43.43 -5.08 -1.56
CA GLY A 151 44.37 -5.44 -0.50
C GLY A 151 45.28 -4.31 -0.06
N GLN A 152 46.21 -4.61 0.86
CA GLN A 152 47.21 -3.66 1.35
C GLN A 152 48.36 -3.50 0.35
N PHE A 153 48.88 -2.28 0.21
CA PHE A 153 50.05 -1.95 -0.60
C PHE A 153 51.06 -1.09 0.17
N GLU A 154 52.34 -1.18 -0.19
CA GLU A 154 53.42 -0.41 0.42
C GLU A 154 54.49 -0.09 -0.64
N PHE A 155 54.99 1.14 -0.66
CA PHE A 155 56.13 1.56 -1.47
C PHE A 155 57.45 1.28 -0.73
N VAL A 156 58.48 0.82 -1.45
CA VAL A 156 59.81 0.57 -0.87
C VAL A 156 60.66 1.83 -0.73
N THR A 157 60.32 2.91 -1.46
CA THR A 157 60.96 4.23 -1.37
C THR A 157 60.89 4.75 0.07
N PRO A 158 62.04 4.97 0.73
CA PRO A 158 62.05 5.45 2.11
C PRO A 158 61.90 6.97 2.17
N PHE A 159 61.22 7.42 3.21
CA PHE A 159 61.05 8.83 3.56
C PHE A 159 61.58 9.13 4.96
N ILE A 160 61.90 10.38 5.25
CA ILE A 160 62.18 10.86 6.62
C ILE A 160 61.10 11.83 7.11
N SER A 161 61.06 12.09 8.42
CA SER A 161 60.18 13.12 9.00
C SER A 161 60.30 14.45 8.25
N ASP A 162 59.18 15.14 8.09
CA ASP A 162 59.00 16.39 7.34
C ASP A 162 59.17 16.31 5.80
N GLU A 163 59.52 15.15 5.21
CA GLU A 163 59.43 14.98 3.75
C GLU A 163 57.97 14.85 3.28
N THR A 164 57.68 15.41 2.11
CA THR A 164 56.35 15.34 1.48
C THR A 164 56.25 14.20 0.49
N PHE A 165 55.10 13.53 0.47
CA PHE A 165 54.75 12.53 -0.52
C PHE A 165 53.50 12.95 -1.32
N ILE A 166 53.44 12.52 -2.58
CA ILE A 166 52.28 12.62 -3.47
C ILE A 166 52.13 11.29 -4.21
N LEU A 167 50.98 10.64 -4.00
CA LEU A 167 50.49 9.49 -4.74
C LEU A 167 49.76 9.97 -6.00
N SER A 168 50.09 9.38 -7.13
CA SER A 168 49.41 9.59 -8.42
C SER A 168 49.13 8.26 -9.13
N VAL A 169 48.13 8.25 -10.00
CA VAL A 169 47.88 7.13 -10.91
C VAL A 169 48.73 7.35 -12.16
N LYS A 170 49.62 6.39 -12.46
CA LYS A 170 50.50 6.42 -13.65
C LYS A 170 49.87 5.69 -14.83
N THR A 171 49.24 4.55 -14.57
CA THR A 171 48.42 3.79 -15.51
C THR A 171 47.09 3.54 -14.81
N ALA A 172 46.00 4.05 -15.38
CA ALA A 172 44.67 3.89 -14.80
C ALA A 172 44.12 2.48 -15.01
N ALA A 173 43.29 2.05 -14.06
CA ALA A 173 42.45 0.87 -14.19
C ALA A 173 41.55 0.96 -15.44
N THR A 174 41.29 -0.18 -16.08
CA THR A 174 40.61 -0.25 -17.38
C THR A 174 39.13 -0.61 -17.29
N LYS A 175 38.76 -1.26 -16.19
CA LYS A 175 37.42 -1.70 -15.79
C LYS A 175 36.95 -1.05 -14.49
N HIS A 176 37.78 -0.24 -13.84
CA HIS A 176 37.44 0.49 -12.61
C HIS A 176 37.75 1.99 -12.74
N GLN A 177 36.90 2.82 -12.14
CA GLN A 177 37.23 4.20 -11.81
C GLN A 177 37.69 4.25 -10.36
N CYS A 178 38.97 4.59 -10.14
CA CYS A 178 39.56 4.65 -8.81
C CYS A 178 39.77 6.10 -8.36
N ASN A 179 39.33 6.41 -7.14
CA ASN A 179 39.60 7.67 -6.46
C ASN A 179 40.75 7.49 -5.46
N LEU A 180 41.63 8.49 -5.37
CA LEU A 180 42.73 8.51 -4.40
C LEU A 180 42.35 9.38 -3.20
N ILE A 181 42.26 8.78 -2.02
CA ILE A 181 41.96 9.47 -0.76
C ILE A 181 43.24 9.53 0.08
N ASN A 182 43.43 10.66 0.79
CA ASN A 182 44.66 11.01 1.51
C ASN A 182 45.93 11.07 0.63
N ASN A 183 45.78 11.23 -0.69
CA ASN A 183 46.82 10.99 -1.70
C ASN A 183 48.09 11.87 -1.61
N SER A 184 48.19 12.79 -0.67
CA SER A 184 49.40 13.56 -0.41
C SER A 184 49.52 13.92 1.07
N GLY A 185 50.73 14.27 1.52
CA GLY A 185 50.94 14.70 2.89
C GLY A 185 52.41 14.86 3.24
N THR A 186 52.66 15.08 4.53
CA THR A 186 54.00 15.18 5.12
C THR A 186 54.19 14.02 6.09
N ILE A 187 55.35 13.38 6.05
CA ILE A 187 55.67 12.27 6.94
C ILE A 187 55.88 12.78 8.38
N ASN A 188 55.07 12.23 9.27
CA ASN A 188 55.22 12.22 10.71
C ASN A 188 54.96 10.77 11.18
N ASP A 189 55.31 10.46 12.44
CA ASP A 189 55.36 9.08 12.97
C ASP A 189 54.06 8.25 12.83
N GLU A 190 52.92 8.90 12.54
CA GLU A 190 51.57 8.29 12.54
C GLU A 190 50.89 8.27 11.16
N GLN A 191 51.33 9.05 10.16
CA GLN A 191 50.55 9.30 8.92
C GLN A 191 51.00 8.56 7.66
N ALA A 192 51.94 7.62 7.78
CA ALA A 192 52.57 7.00 6.62
C ALA A 192 51.75 5.85 5.97
N ASN A 193 50.73 5.32 6.65
CA ASN A 193 50.00 4.08 6.27
C ASN A 193 48.50 4.27 5.97
N ASN A 194 48.04 5.51 5.77
CA ASN A 194 46.63 5.86 5.72
C ASN A 194 46.11 6.25 4.32
N LEU A 195 46.77 5.77 3.27
CA LEU A 195 46.32 5.97 1.88
C LEU A 195 45.19 5.01 1.53
N ILE A 196 44.24 5.47 0.72
CA ILE A 196 43.14 4.64 0.22
C ILE A 196 43.00 4.86 -1.29
N VAL A 197 42.96 3.77 -2.04
CA VAL A 197 42.62 3.73 -3.46
C VAL A 197 41.27 3.02 -3.56
N HIS A 198 40.20 3.81 -3.52
CA HIS A 198 38.85 3.27 -3.58
C HIS A 198 38.41 3.17 -5.05
N CYS A 199 38.28 1.95 -5.53
CA CYS A 199 37.92 1.61 -6.90
C CYS A 199 36.46 1.17 -6.97
N ILE A 200 35.71 1.74 -7.90
CA ILE A 200 34.37 1.30 -8.26
C ILE A 200 34.46 0.76 -9.69
N ALA A 201 33.87 -0.41 -9.95
CA ALA A 201 33.81 -0.95 -11.30
C ALA A 201 33.18 0.09 -12.26
N THR A 202 33.93 0.47 -13.29
CA THR A 202 33.36 1.05 -14.51
C THR A 202 32.67 -0.07 -15.25
N THR A 203 31.51 -0.48 -14.71
CA THR A 203 30.42 -0.96 -15.54
C THR A 203 30.31 0.00 -16.71
N SER A 204 30.35 -0.52 -17.95
CA SER A 204 29.96 0.32 -19.06
C SER A 204 28.58 0.89 -18.72
N GLN A 205 28.29 2.12 -19.15
CA GLN A 205 27.01 2.80 -18.87
C GLN A 205 25.80 2.07 -19.49
N CYS A 206 26.02 0.87 -20.04
CA CYS A 206 25.15 0.09 -20.89
C CYS A 206 25.13 -1.43 -20.66
N ASP A 207 25.98 -1.98 -19.81
CA ASP A 207 26.04 -3.44 -19.55
C ASP A 207 25.42 -3.84 -18.20
N LYS A 208 24.68 -2.94 -17.54
CA LYS A 208 23.93 -3.28 -16.32
C LYS A 208 22.59 -3.92 -16.65
N THR A 209 22.63 -5.19 -17.04
CA THR A 209 21.55 -6.07 -16.54
C THR A 209 21.72 -6.13 -15.03
N THR A 210 20.79 -5.55 -14.28
CA THR A 210 20.63 -5.86 -12.85
C THR A 210 20.61 -7.37 -12.67
N GLU A 211 21.02 -7.87 -11.50
CA GLU A 211 20.80 -9.29 -11.18
C GLU A 211 19.32 -9.60 -11.38
N ASN A 212 19.02 -10.36 -12.44
CA ASN A 212 17.64 -10.54 -12.87
C ASN A 212 17.00 -11.59 -11.99
N ILE A 213 16.46 -11.12 -10.87
CA ILE A 213 15.70 -11.94 -9.93
C ILE A 213 14.33 -12.19 -10.56
N THR A 214 14.08 -13.45 -10.93
CA THR A 214 12.83 -13.92 -11.57
C THR A 214 11.71 -14.17 -10.56
N ASP A 215 11.78 -13.57 -9.37
CA ASP A 215 10.70 -13.59 -8.40
C ASP A 215 9.77 -12.40 -8.65
N ASP A 216 8.54 -12.70 -9.07
CA ASP A 216 7.53 -11.70 -9.43
C ASP A 216 6.94 -10.94 -8.23
N LYS A 217 7.21 -11.41 -7.00
CA LYS A 217 6.89 -10.68 -5.75
C LYS A 217 8.02 -9.75 -5.28
N ASN A 218 9.14 -9.69 -6.01
CA ASN A 218 10.28 -8.86 -5.64
C ASN A 218 10.09 -7.37 -6.01
N PHE A 219 9.70 -6.56 -5.02
CA PHE A 219 9.52 -5.11 -5.17
C PHE A 219 10.79 -4.26 -4.99
N SER A 220 11.99 -4.85 -4.98
CA SER A 220 13.24 -4.09 -4.90
C SER A 220 13.55 -3.26 -6.16
N GLY A 221 12.88 -3.54 -7.28
CA GLY A 221 13.20 -2.99 -8.61
C GLY A 221 14.31 -3.74 -9.35
N ASN A 222 14.84 -4.85 -8.81
CA ASN A 222 15.79 -5.73 -9.51
C ASN A 222 15.10 -6.66 -10.54
N ASN A 223 13.83 -7.04 -10.34
CA ASN A 223 13.06 -7.82 -11.32
C ASN A 223 12.71 -6.91 -12.52
N ILE A 224 13.44 -7.10 -13.61
CA ILE A 224 13.29 -6.37 -14.87
C ILE A 224 12.73 -7.25 -16.00
N GLU A 225 12.18 -8.43 -15.66
CA GLU A 225 11.67 -9.38 -16.66
C GLU A 225 10.55 -8.75 -17.50
N GLY A 226 10.74 -8.75 -18.82
CA GLY A 226 9.84 -8.14 -19.80
C GLY A 226 10.02 -6.64 -20.03
N ILE A 227 10.92 -5.97 -19.31
CA ILE A 227 11.30 -4.56 -19.53
C ILE A 227 12.80 -4.35 -19.81
N GLU A 228 13.58 -5.41 -20.05
CA GLU A 228 15.03 -5.36 -20.20
C GLU A 228 15.48 -4.43 -21.34
N SER A 229 14.74 -4.42 -22.45
CA SER A 229 15.00 -3.49 -23.56
C SER A 229 14.73 -2.03 -23.18
N LEU A 230 13.72 -1.78 -22.34
CA LEU A 230 13.39 -0.44 -21.86
C LEU A 230 14.39 0.03 -20.81
N VAL A 231 14.87 -0.85 -19.93
CA VAL A 231 15.99 -0.58 -19.01
C VAL A 231 17.25 -0.21 -19.79
N SER A 232 17.57 -0.98 -20.84
CA SER A 232 18.67 -0.63 -21.75
C SER A 232 18.45 0.74 -22.42
N ASP A 233 17.25 1.07 -22.88
CA ASP A 233 16.93 2.41 -23.43
C ASP A 233 16.99 3.54 -22.37
N ILE A 234 16.69 3.25 -21.10
CA ILE A 234 16.79 4.22 -19.99
C ILE A 234 18.26 4.54 -19.68
N GLU A 235 19.11 3.52 -19.59
CA GLU A 235 20.52 3.67 -19.22
C GLU A 235 21.42 4.12 -20.40
N CYS A 236 21.18 3.57 -21.61
CA CYS A 236 21.97 3.83 -22.81
C CYS A 236 21.37 4.84 -23.79
N GLY A 237 20.07 5.11 -23.71
CA GLY A 237 19.34 5.74 -24.80
C GLY A 237 19.79 7.17 -25.04
N VAL A 238 20.53 7.37 -26.13
CA VAL A 238 20.94 8.68 -26.68
C VAL A 238 19.78 9.46 -27.32
N GLU A 239 18.57 9.30 -26.77
CA GLU A 239 17.39 10.03 -27.22
C GLU A 239 17.46 11.46 -26.67
N PRO A 240 17.48 12.52 -27.51
CA PRO A 240 17.78 13.88 -27.04
C PRO A 240 16.84 14.39 -25.94
N TRP A 241 15.61 13.89 -25.89
CA TRP A 241 14.64 14.23 -24.85
C TRP A 241 15.02 13.62 -23.48
N ARG A 242 15.58 12.40 -23.45
CA ARG A 242 15.99 11.68 -22.24
C ARG A 242 17.32 12.24 -21.71
N GLU A 243 18.28 12.53 -22.58
CA GLU A 243 19.51 13.24 -22.21
C GLU A 243 19.20 14.57 -21.53
N ALA A 244 18.36 15.41 -22.16
CA ALA A 244 17.94 16.69 -21.59
C ALA A 244 17.10 16.53 -20.30
N ALA A 245 16.33 15.45 -20.16
CA ALA A 245 15.61 15.15 -18.92
C ALA A 245 16.56 14.77 -17.79
N ASN A 246 17.54 13.91 -18.06
CA ASN A 246 18.55 13.47 -17.09
C ASN A 246 19.46 14.62 -16.64
N GLU A 247 19.83 15.55 -17.54
CA GLU A 247 20.52 16.79 -17.17
C GLU A 247 19.69 17.62 -16.16
N ARG A 248 18.40 17.85 -16.45
CA ARG A 248 17.50 18.56 -15.52
C ARG A 248 17.35 17.80 -14.20
N ILE A 249 17.17 16.48 -14.22
CA ILE A 249 17.04 15.63 -13.02
C ILE A 249 18.29 15.79 -12.14
N ASN A 250 19.49 15.70 -12.71
CA ASN A 250 20.73 15.90 -11.98
C ASN A 250 20.81 17.30 -11.35
N ASN A 251 20.40 18.35 -12.08
CA ASN A 251 20.46 19.72 -11.58
C ASN A 251 19.41 20.05 -10.50
N ILE A 252 18.19 19.47 -10.59
CA ILE A 252 17.06 19.84 -9.70
C ILE A 252 16.79 18.82 -8.60
N ARG A 253 17.01 17.52 -8.84
CA ARG A 253 16.70 16.41 -7.91
C ARG A 253 17.91 15.90 -7.15
N LYS A 254 19.14 16.16 -7.59
CA LYS A 254 20.35 15.84 -6.82
C LYS A 254 20.91 17.07 -6.10
N THR A 255 21.79 16.83 -5.13
CA THR A 255 22.60 17.88 -4.49
C THR A 255 23.95 17.30 -4.08
N SER A 256 24.98 18.14 -4.14
CA SER A 256 26.38 17.76 -3.94
C SER A 256 27.01 18.55 -2.80
N GLY A 257 27.89 17.89 -2.03
CA GLY A 257 28.71 18.53 -1.02
C GLY A 257 29.38 17.55 -0.06
N THR A 258 30.04 18.12 0.95
CA THR A 258 30.83 17.36 1.92
C THR A 258 29.97 16.75 3.02
N ILE A 259 30.18 15.46 3.30
CA ILE A 259 29.77 14.78 4.53
C ILE A 259 31.00 14.74 5.44
N THR A 260 30.88 15.24 6.67
CA THR A 260 31.91 15.14 7.71
C THR A 260 31.39 14.20 8.81
N ILE A 261 32.15 13.20 9.21
CA ILE A 261 31.77 12.28 10.29
C ILE A 261 32.70 12.47 11.49
N VAL A 262 32.11 12.67 12.66
CA VAL A 262 32.80 12.88 13.93
C VAL A 262 32.34 11.87 14.98
N ASP A 263 33.22 11.58 15.93
CA ASP A 263 32.97 10.66 17.03
C ASP A 263 32.06 11.28 18.12
N LYS A 264 31.79 10.54 19.20
CA LYS A 264 30.95 11.04 20.31
C LYS A 264 31.55 12.21 21.09
N ASN A 265 32.84 12.51 20.89
CA ASN A 265 33.53 13.66 21.48
C ASN A 265 33.56 14.88 20.53
N GLY A 266 33.25 14.68 19.24
CA GLY A 266 33.32 15.68 18.18
C GLY A 266 34.66 15.70 17.42
N GLU A 267 35.52 14.70 17.61
CA GLU A 267 36.77 14.55 16.86
C GLU A 267 36.52 13.81 15.53
N PRO A 268 37.26 14.13 14.44
CA PRO A 268 37.08 13.47 13.14
C PRO A 268 37.22 11.94 13.20
N VAL A 269 36.35 11.23 12.47
CA VAL A 269 36.46 9.79 12.23
C VAL A 269 37.24 9.57 10.94
N THR A 270 38.54 9.32 11.04
CA THR A 270 39.42 9.23 9.87
C THR A 270 39.51 7.80 9.34
N ASN A 271 39.67 7.63 8.03
CA ASN A 271 40.04 6.35 7.41
C ASN A 271 39.04 5.19 7.65
N ALA A 272 37.79 5.47 7.98
CA ALA A 272 36.71 4.48 8.02
C ALA A 272 35.99 4.37 6.67
N LYS A 273 35.39 3.21 6.41
CA LYS A 273 34.52 2.98 5.24
C LYS A 273 33.11 3.46 5.61
N VAL A 274 32.39 4.06 4.66
CA VAL A 274 31.03 4.56 4.87
C VAL A 274 30.14 4.23 3.68
N ASN A 275 28.99 3.63 3.95
CA ASN A 275 27.89 3.50 3.00
C ASN A 275 26.87 4.63 3.24
N LEU A 276 26.41 5.27 2.17
CA LEU A 276 25.44 6.36 2.17
C LEU A 276 24.25 5.95 1.30
N THR A 277 23.18 5.47 1.94
CA THR A 277 22.00 4.92 1.26
C THR A 277 20.77 5.83 1.43
N LEU A 278 20.08 6.10 0.32
CA LEU A 278 18.85 6.88 0.24
C LEU A 278 17.62 6.02 0.56
N ASN A 279 17.02 6.26 1.72
CA ASN A 279 15.84 5.53 2.19
C ASN A 279 14.54 6.13 1.67
N ARG A 280 14.44 7.46 1.61
CA ARG A 280 13.19 8.15 1.28
C ARG A 280 13.43 9.41 0.45
N HIS A 281 12.87 9.46 -0.75
CA HIS A 281 12.94 10.64 -1.60
C HIS A 281 12.28 11.89 -0.98
N ASN A 282 12.89 13.05 -1.25
CA ASN A 282 12.24 14.35 -1.07
C ASN A 282 11.10 14.53 -2.08
N PHE A 283 11.32 14.16 -3.35
CA PHE A 283 10.26 14.08 -4.35
C PHE A 283 9.22 13.04 -3.95
N LYS A 284 7.95 13.31 -4.26
CA LYS A 284 6.84 12.50 -3.75
C LYS A 284 6.32 11.52 -4.79
N PHE A 285 6.77 10.28 -4.69
CA PHE A 285 6.28 9.12 -5.43
C PHE A 285 5.17 8.49 -4.58
N GLY A 286 3.92 8.55 -5.03
CA GLY A 286 2.76 8.23 -4.20
C GLY A 286 1.77 7.25 -4.81
N GLY A 287 0.86 6.76 -3.97
CA GLY A 287 -0.27 5.94 -4.35
C GLY A 287 -1.59 6.58 -3.91
N ILE A 288 -2.68 6.20 -4.57
CA ILE A 288 -4.04 6.53 -4.15
C ILE A 288 -4.71 5.24 -3.66
N ALA A 289 -5.01 5.20 -2.38
CA ALA A 289 -5.52 4.00 -1.73
C ALA A 289 -7.01 3.75 -2.02
N GLN A 290 -7.33 2.47 -2.22
CA GLN A 290 -8.69 1.97 -2.38
C GLN A 290 -9.18 1.44 -1.04
N ALA A 291 -10.06 2.19 -0.36
CA ALA A 291 -10.45 1.89 1.01
C ALA A 291 -11.01 0.47 1.21
N LYS A 292 -11.84 -0.03 0.29
CA LYS A 292 -12.39 -1.40 0.43
C LYS A 292 -11.34 -2.50 0.31
N LEU A 293 -10.36 -2.38 -0.60
CA LEU A 293 -9.23 -3.33 -0.67
C LEU A 293 -8.37 -3.27 0.60
N TRP A 294 -8.06 -2.06 1.08
CA TRP A 294 -7.27 -1.85 2.29
C TRP A 294 -7.90 -2.48 3.55
N HIS A 295 -9.24 -2.58 3.59
CA HIS A 295 -10.03 -3.20 4.67
C HIS A 295 -10.50 -4.64 4.36
N GLY A 296 -10.15 -5.23 3.22
CA GLY A 296 -10.60 -6.57 2.82
C GLY A 296 -12.09 -6.66 2.38
N GLU A 297 -12.81 -5.54 2.29
CA GLU A 297 -14.24 -5.51 1.95
C GLU A 297 -14.58 -5.70 0.46
N ALA A 298 -13.59 -5.66 -0.43
CA ALA A 298 -13.78 -5.83 -1.88
C ALA A 298 -13.17 -7.14 -2.38
N ASP A 299 -11.96 -7.43 -1.91
CA ASP A 299 -11.17 -8.61 -2.21
C ASP A 299 -10.33 -8.88 -0.93
N ASP A 300 -10.14 -10.13 -0.53
CA ASP A 300 -9.45 -10.49 0.73
C ASP A 300 -7.92 -10.44 0.58
N VAL A 301 -7.42 -9.21 0.41
CA VAL A 301 -6.01 -8.90 0.12
C VAL A 301 -5.47 -7.80 1.04
N ALA A 302 -6.11 -7.56 2.19
CA ALA A 302 -5.90 -6.36 3.01
C ALA A 302 -4.44 -6.16 3.46
N ASP A 303 -3.76 -7.24 3.86
CA ASP A 303 -2.40 -7.16 4.38
C ASP A 303 -1.35 -7.18 3.26
N LEU A 304 -1.55 -8.00 2.23
CA LEU A 304 -0.78 -7.94 0.98
C LEU A 304 -0.82 -6.54 0.35
N TYR A 305 -1.99 -5.90 0.34
CA TYR A 305 -2.17 -4.53 -0.15
C TYR A 305 -1.31 -3.54 0.64
N LYS A 306 -1.28 -3.64 1.98
CA LYS A 306 -0.52 -2.74 2.85
C LYS A 306 0.98 -2.95 2.74
N ALA A 307 1.45 -4.20 2.71
CA ALA A 307 2.85 -4.55 2.51
C ALA A 307 3.35 -4.01 1.16
N ALA A 308 2.67 -4.40 0.07
CA ALA A 308 3.00 -3.94 -1.27
C ALA A 308 2.98 -2.40 -1.41
N TYR A 309 2.10 -1.70 -0.67
CA TYR A 309 2.06 -0.23 -0.67
C TYR A 309 3.33 0.41 -0.09
N LEU A 310 3.90 -0.16 0.98
CA LEU A 310 5.16 0.30 1.56
C LEU A 310 6.34 -0.07 0.64
N ASP A 311 6.34 -1.31 0.15
CA ASP A 311 7.41 -1.85 -0.67
C ASP A 311 7.52 -1.16 -2.03
N PHE A 312 6.41 -0.68 -2.61
CA PHE A 312 6.43 0.20 -3.80
C PHE A 312 7.16 1.54 -3.60
N GLY A 313 7.53 1.87 -2.36
CA GLY A 313 8.22 3.11 -2.00
C GLY A 313 7.30 4.33 -1.97
N PHE A 314 5.99 4.14 -1.76
CA PHE A 314 5.06 5.27 -1.73
C PHE A 314 5.28 6.13 -0.48
N ASN A 315 5.73 7.37 -0.71
CA ASN A 315 6.02 8.36 0.33
C ASN A 315 5.01 9.54 0.34
N LYS A 316 3.87 9.36 -0.35
CA LYS A 316 2.66 10.21 -0.31
C LYS A 316 1.42 9.34 -0.59
N GLY A 317 0.31 9.64 0.06
CA GLY A 317 -0.94 8.88 -0.04
C GLY A 317 -2.14 9.74 -0.42
N GLY A 318 -3.28 9.09 -0.64
CA GLY A 318 -4.57 9.72 -0.91
C GLY A 318 -5.69 8.67 -0.94
N PHE A 319 -6.93 9.09 -1.17
CA PHE A 319 -8.08 8.18 -1.24
C PHE A 319 -8.78 8.25 -2.58
N GLN A 320 -9.00 7.09 -3.21
CA GLN A 320 -9.65 7.03 -4.52
C GLN A 320 -11.11 7.52 -4.46
N ASN A 321 -11.81 7.19 -3.38
CA ASN A 321 -13.25 7.47 -3.21
C ASN A 321 -13.68 7.86 -1.79
N ALA A 322 -12.93 7.48 -0.74
CA ALA A 322 -13.41 7.60 0.64
C ALA A 322 -13.54 9.04 1.17
N LEU A 323 -12.79 9.99 0.60
CA LEU A 323 -12.92 11.42 0.86
C LEU A 323 -13.84 12.16 -0.13
N LYS A 324 -14.57 11.45 -1.01
CA LYS A 324 -15.63 12.08 -1.81
C LYS A 324 -16.89 12.19 -0.97
N TYR A 325 -17.29 13.41 -0.62
CA TYR A 325 -18.49 13.67 0.18
C TYR A 325 -19.73 12.88 -0.29
N LYS A 326 -19.92 12.75 -1.61
CA LYS A 326 -21.04 11.99 -2.22
C LYS A 326 -21.12 10.50 -1.83
N LEU A 327 -20.06 9.93 -1.26
CA LEU A 327 -19.95 8.54 -0.85
C LEU A 327 -19.80 8.39 0.68
N ARG A 328 -19.97 9.47 1.45
CA ARG A 328 -19.73 9.49 2.90
C ARG A 328 -20.51 8.41 3.66
N ALA A 329 -21.75 8.15 3.27
CA ALA A 329 -22.61 7.15 3.91
C ALA A 329 -22.03 5.72 3.91
N GLY A 330 -21.17 5.37 2.94
CA GLY A 330 -20.59 4.02 2.83
C GLY A 330 -19.07 3.94 2.98
N LEU A 331 -18.33 5.03 2.75
CA LEU A 331 -16.85 5.01 2.78
C LEU A 331 -16.22 5.89 3.86
N GLU A 332 -16.97 6.81 4.46
CA GLU A 332 -16.44 7.66 5.54
C GLU A 332 -15.95 6.87 6.76
N PRO A 333 -16.66 5.83 7.24
CA PRO A 333 -16.22 5.07 8.42
C PRO A 333 -14.85 4.40 8.27
N LEU A 334 -14.40 4.18 7.04
CA LEU A 334 -13.14 3.52 6.70
C LEU A 334 -11.92 4.44 6.82
N VAL A 335 -12.11 5.76 6.76
CA VAL A 335 -11.04 6.77 6.67
C VAL A 335 -10.18 6.87 7.94
N PRO A 336 -10.72 6.88 9.18
CA PRO A 336 -9.92 7.13 10.39
C PRO A 336 -8.79 6.11 10.62
N ALA A 337 -9.05 4.82 10.36
CA ALA A 337 -8.04 3.77 10.48
C ALA A 337 -6.91 3.96 9.45
N MET A 338 -7.25 4.26 8.20
CA MET A 338 -6.30 4.51 7.13
C MET A 338 -5.44 5.75 7.39
N LEU A 339 -6.03 6.87 7.85
CA LEU A 339 -5.26 8.07 8.23
C LEU A 339 -4.29 7.78 9.39
N THR A 340 -4.71 6.97 10.37
CA THR A 340 -3.86 6.55 11.49
C THR A 340 -2.67 5.72 10.98
N TRP A 341 -2.91 4.77 10.07
CA TRP A 341 -1.87 3.95 9.46
C TRP A 341 -0.90 4.78 8.61
N PHE A 342 -1.38 5.65 7.74
CA PHE A 342 -0.53 6.54 6.93
C PHE A 342 0.36 7.43 7.81
N LYS A 343 -0.19 7.96 8.91
CA LYS A 343 0.55 8.78 9.88
C LYS A 343 1.63 7.99 10.63
N ALA A 344 1.40 6.69 10.89
CA ALA A 344 2.39 5.83 11.53
C ALA A 344 3.60 5.48 10.64
N HIS A 345 3.48 5.64 9.32
CA HIS A 345 4.54 5.35 8.34
C HIS A 345 5.16 6.62 7.70
N ASP A 346 4.86 7.80 8.25
CA ASP A 346 5.23 9.11 7.72
C ASP A 346 4.83 9.33 6.25
N ILE A 347 3.61 8.89 5.90
CA ILE A 347 3.01 9.05 4.57
C ILE A 347 1.98 10.20 4.63
N PRO A 348 2.33 11.41 4.15
CA PRO A 348 1.38 12.53 4.08
C PRO A 348 0.24 12.23 3.10
N VAL A 349 -0.99 12.62 3.46
CA VAL A 349 -2.21 12.21 2.74
C VAL A 349 -2.89 13.38 2.03
N ARG A 350 -3.35 13.12 0.81
CA ARG A 350 -4.09 14.02 -0.08
C ARG A 350 -5.61 13.89 0.08
N GLY A 351 -6.29 15.02 0.29
CA GLY A 351 -7.74 15.13 0.30
C GLY A 351 -8.34 15.25 -1.11
N HIS A 352 -9.33 14.43 -1.43
CA HIS A 352 -10.02 14.45 -2.73
C HIS A 352 -11.51 14.06 -2.55
N ALA A 353 -12.47 14.98 -2.69
CA ALA A 353 -12.38 16.41 -3.00
C ALA A 353 -13.52 17.18 -2.31
N LEU A 354 -13.36 18.50 -2.09
CA LEU A 354 -14.35 19.34 -1.39
C LEU A 354 -15.57 19.67 -2.27
N ILE A 355 -15.38 19.96 -3.56
CA ILE A 355 -16.46 20.10 -4.54
C ILE A 355 -16.11 19.51 -5.92
N TRP A 356 -17.07 18.83 -6.52
CA TRP A 356 -17.03 18.31 -7.90
C TRP A 356 -18.36 18.71 -8.57
N PRO A 357 -18.48 19.95 -9.10
CA PRO A 357 -19.77 20.64 -9.24
C PRO A 357 -20.58 20.20 -10.47
N LYS A 358 -21.08 18.98 -10.41
CA LYS A 358 -22.06 18.40 -11.33
C LYS A 358 -23.00 17.49 -10.56
N TRP A 359 -24.27 17.43 -10.93
CA TRP A 359 -25.27 16.67 -10.17
C TRP A 359 -24.95 15.17 -10.05
N THR A 360 -24.33 14.55 -11.05
CA THR A 360 -23.87 13.14 -10.96
C THR A 360 -22.62 12.93 -10.09
N ASN A 361 -22.00 14.02 -9.65
CA ASN A 361 -20.77 14.07 -8.87
C ASN A 361 -20.95 14.68 -7.46
N MET A 362 -22.17 15.08 -7.12
CA MET A 362 -22.58 15.49 -5.78
C MET A 362 -23.54 14.43 -5.20
N GLU A 363 -24.01 14.60 -3.97
CA GLU A 363 -25.15 13.81 -3.48
C GLU A 363 -26.41 14.18 -4.27
N THR A 364 -27.22 13.18 -4.60
CA THR A 364 -28.49 13.41 -5.32
C THR A 364 -29.49 14.19 -4.48
N THR A 365 -29.54 13.91 -3.16
CA THR A 365 -30.62 14.33 -2.27
C THR A 365 -30.06 14.75 -0.91
N VAL A 366 -30.48 15.91 -0.41
CA VAL A 366 -30.21 16.38 0.95
C VAL A 366 -30.97 15.48 1.94
N SER A 367 -30.26 14.86 2.89
CA SER A 367 -30.91 14.03 3.91
C SER A 367 -31.80 14.86 4.83
N ALA A 368 -32.76 14.23 5.53
CA ALA A 368 -33.59 14.92 6.51
C ALA A 368 -32.77 15.58 7.64
N GLN A 369 -31.62 14.99 7.97
CA GLN A 369 -30.72 15.49 9.00
C GLN A 369 -29.89 16.68 8.48
N ASP A 370 -29.28 16.57 7.30
CA ASP A 370 -28.53 17.69 6.70
C ASP A 370 -29.45 18.90 6.45
N ALA A 371 -30.69 18.66 5.99
CA ALA A 371 -31.69 19.72 5.80
C ALA A 371 -32.02 20.46 7.11
N LEU A 372 -32.15 19.72 8.22
CA LEU A 372 -32.36 20.29 9.55
C LEU A 372 -31.14 21.07 10.05
N ASP A 373 -29.94 20.52 9.90
CA ASP A 373 -28.69 21.10 10.41
C ASP A 373 -28.24 22.33 9.61
N MET A 374 -28.47 22.34 8.29
CA MET A 374 -28.19 23.47 7.40
C MET A 374 -29.33 24.50 7.36
N GLY A 375 -30.55 24.13 7.78
CA GLY A 375 -31.73 25.00 7.72
C GLY A 375 -32.26 25.20 6.30
N ILE A 376 -32.20 24.18 5.46
CA ILE A 376 -32.60 24.19 4.03
C ILE A 376 -33.71 23.16 3.75
N THR A 377 -34.26 23.17 2.54
CA THR A 377 -35.28 22.22 2.09
C THR A 377 -34.70 20.82 1.92
N GLN A 378 -35.35 19.81 2.51
CA GLN A 378 -35.07 18.40 2.21
C GLN A 378 -35.58 18.06 0.80
N GLY A 379 -34.72 17.48 -0.04
CA GLY A 379 -35.06 17.10 -1.41
C GLY A 379 -33.83 16.96 -2.30
N ASP A 380 -34.04 16.85 -3.62
CA ASP A 380 -32.92 16.73 -4.56
C ASP A 380 -32.05 18.00 -4.56
N VAL A 381 -30.73 17.84 -4.50
CA VAL A 381 -29.78 18.96 -4.46
C VAL A 381 -29.92 19.85 -5.70
N ALA A 382 -30.16 19.24 -6.87
CA ALA A 382 -30.37 19.95 -8.13
C ALA A 382 -31.69 20.75 -8.20
N ASN A 383 -32.61 20.55 -7.26
CA ASN A 383 -33.91 21.24 -7.17
C ASN A 383 -33.95 22.32 -6.07
N LEU A 384 -32.85 22.53 -5.33
CA LEU A 384 -32.75 23.56 -4.29
C LEU A 384 -32.88 24.98 -4.88
N PRO A 385 -33.55 25.92 -4.17
CA PRO A 385 -33.42 27.36 -4.42
C PRO A 385 -31.95 27.79 -4.41
N SER A 386 -31.58 28.83 -5.17
CA SER A 386 -30.17 29.23 -5.31
C SER A 386 -29.50 29.68 -4.00
N ASP A 387 -30.25 30.29 -3.08
CA ASP A 387 -29.79 30.64 -1.74
C ASP A 387 -29.57 29.40 -0.86
N GLU A 388 -30.46 28.41 -0.93
CA GLU A 388 -30.30 27.12 -0.23
C GLU A 388 -29.18 26.26 -0.83
N LEU A 389 -29.03 26.22 -2.15
CA LEU A 389 -27.93 25.54 -2.85
C LEU A 389 -26.58 26.12 -2.42
N LYS A 390 -26.48 27.45 -2.29
CA LYS A 390 -25.27 28.08 -1.76
C LYS A 390 -24.98 27.67 -0.31
N ILE A 391 -26.01 27.63 0.56
CA ILE A 391 -25.86 27.17 1.95
C ILE A 391 -25.36 25.72 1.99
N TYR A 392 -25.93 24.85 1.15
CA TYR A 392 -25.55 23.45 1.03
C TYR A 392 -24.08 23.28 0.61
N VAL A 393 -23.66 23.95 -0.46
CA VAL A 393 -22.28 23.90 -0.98
C VAL A 393 -21.29 24.48 0.03
N ASP A 394 -21.55 25.67 0.56
CA ASP A 394 -20.67 26.32 1.55
C ASP A 394 -20.53 25.45 2.82
N THR A 395 -21.62 24.85 3.30
CA THR A 395 -21.58 24.02 4.51
C THR A 395 -20.88 22.69 4.26
N THR A 396 -21.08 22.08 3.09
CA THR A 396 -20.36 20.87 2.66
C THR A 396 -18.85 21.10 2.65
N ILE A 397 -18.38 22.14 1.95
CA ILE A 397 -16.95 22.49 1.86
C ILE A 397 -16.37 22.75 3.26
N ARG A 398 -17.05 23.57 4.07
CA ARG A 398 -16.62 23.90 5.45
C ARG A 398 -16.45 22.65 6.30
N ASN A 399 -17.51 21.84 6.38
CA ASN A 399 -17.53 20.67 7.26
C ASN A 399 -16.47 19.65 6.82
N TRP A 400 -16.37 19.37 5.52
CA TRP A 400 -15.45 18.36 5.00
C TRP A 400 -13.98 18.77 5.13
N ALA A 401 -13.65 20.04 4.84
CA ALA A 401 -12.30 20.58 5.03
C ALA A 401 -11.85 20.56 6.50
N SER A 402 -12.76 20.86 7.43
CA SER A 402 -12.46 20.90 8.87
C SER A 402 -12.36 19.53 9.54
N LYS A 403 -12.86 18.47 8.89
CA LYS A 403 -12.97 17.13 9.48
C LYS A 403 -11.69 16.31 9.39
N TRP A 404 -10.92 16.45 8.32
CA TRP A 404 -9.82 15.54 7.99
C TRP A 404 -8.44 16.21 8.10
N ASP A 405 -7.53 15.54 8.82
CA ASP A 405 -6.10 15.86 8.90
C ASP A 405 -5.41 15.33 7.64
N VAL A 406 -5.36 16.16 6.59
CA VAL A 406 -4.69 15.90 5.30
C VAL A 406 -3.80 17.08 4.94
N VAL A 407 -2.69 16.85 4.25
CA VAL A 407 -1.70 17.91 3.96
C VAL A 407 -2.08 18.83 2.80
N GLU A 408 -3.04 18.39 1.98
CA GLU A 408 -3.53 19.12 0.83
C GLU A 408 -4.97 18.71 0.49
N TRP A 409 -5.69 19.56 -0.22
CA TRP A 409 -7.05 19.32 -0.67
C TRP A 409 -7.22 19.69 -2.15
N ASP A 410 -7.83 18.80 -2.93
CA ASP A 410 -8.64 19.23 -4.06
C ASP A 410 -9.83 20.02 -3.52
N VAL A 411 -9.75 21.34 -3.64
CA VAL A 411 -10.91 22.19 -3.37
C VAL A 411 -11.92 21.94 -4.46
N ALA A 412 -11.53 22.16 -5.72
CA ALA A 412 -12.41 22.02 -6.87
C ALA A 412 -11.88 21.02 -7.90
N ASN A 413 -12.75 20.10 -8.33
CA ASN A 413 -12.43 19.05 -9.29
C ASN A 413 -13.21 19.23 -10.63
N GLU A 414 -12.48 19.22 -11.75
CA GLU A 414 -12.96 19.18 -13.14
C GLU A 414 -13.86 20.33 -13.61
N LEU A 415 -13.59 21.55 -13.14
CA LEU A 415 -14.39 22.77 -13.43
C LEU A 415 -14.61 23.04 -14.93
N ARG A 416 -13.67 22.64 -15.80
CA ARG A 416 -13.80 22.83 -17.26
C ARG A 416 -14.94 22.00 -17.86
N GLY A 417 -15.29 20.87 -17.26
CA GLY A 417 -16.32 19.95 -17.74
C GLY A 417 -17.59 19.92 -16.88
N HIS A 418 -17.50 20.37 -15.64
CA HIS A 418 -18.51 20.21 -14.59
C HIS A 418 -18.75 21.55 -13.90
N TYR A 419 -19.89 22.16 -14.22
CA TYR A 419 -20.22 23.54 -13.83
C TYR A 419 -21.71 23.75 -13.51
N ASP A 420 -22.46 22.70 -13.19
CA ASP A 420 -23.91 22.78 -12.95
C ASP A 420 -24.25 23.72 -11.78
N VAL A 421 -23.35 23.82 -10.78
CA VAL A 421 -23.49 24.73 -9.63
C VAL A 421 -23.24 26.17 -10.06
N GLN A 422 -22.20 26.42 -10.85
CA GLN A 422 -21.84 27.76 -11.33
C GLN A 422 -22.85 28.30 -12.33
N ASP A 423 -23.52 27.45 -13.11
CA ASP A 423 -24.63 27.86 -13.98
C ASP A 423 -25.85 28.41 -13.20
N ILE A 424 -25.98 28.07 -11.91
CA ILE A 424 -27.05 28.58 -11.02
C ILE A 424 -26.54 29.73 -10.14
N LEU A 425 -25.38 29.58 -9.51
CA LEU A 425 -24.85 30.54 -8.52
C LEU A 425 -23.94 31.63 -9.12
N GLY A 426 -23.37 31.38 -10.30
CA GLY A 426 -22.36 32.21 -10.96
C GLY A 426 -20.93 31.70 -10.74
N TYR A 427 -20.06 31.94 -11.72
CA TYR A 427 -18.67 31.45 -11.73
C TYR A 427 -17.77 32.12 -10.67
N GLN A 428 -18.17 33.26 -10.10
CA GLN A 428 -17.43 33.90 -8.99
C GLN A 428 -17.42 33.04 -7.71
N GLU A 429 -18.33 32.06 -7.59
CA GLU A 429 -18.32 31.13 -6.45
C GLU A 429 -17.06 30.26 -6.40
N GLU A 430 -16.39 30.03 -7.55
CA GLU A 430 -15.15 29.23 -7.61
C GLU A 430 -14.07 29.83 -6.70
N ALA A 431 -13.86 31.15 -6.74
CA ALA A 431 -12.93 31.86 -5.84
C ALA A 431 -13.38 31.82 -4.37
N HIS A 432 -14.69 31.93 -4.11
CA HIS A 432 -15.24 31.82 -2.76
C HIS A 432 -15.01 30.43 -2.13
N TRP A 433 -15.01 29.35 -2.92
CA TRP A 433 -14.72 28.00 -2.42
C TRP A 433 -13.30 27.86 -1.88
N TYR A 434 -12.28 28.44 -2.54
CA TYR A 434 -10.90 28.45 -2.03
C TYR A 434 -10.77 29.26 -0.73
N LYS A 435 -11.42 30.42 -0.67
CA LYS A 435 -11.51 31.23 0.57
C LYS A 435 -12.08 30.45 1.74
N LEU A 436 -13.16 29.72 1.47
CA LEU A 436 -13.89 28.96 2.47
C LEU A 436 -13.12 27.71 2.89
N ALA A 437 -12.46 27.02 1.96
CA ALA A 437 -11.54 25.94 2.27
C ALA A 437 -10.38 26.43 3.14
N LYS A 438 -9.68 27.51 2.76
CA LYS A 438 -8.51 28.01 3.50
C LYS A 438 -8.84 28.37 4.95
N ALA A 439 -10.03 28.92 5.18
CA ALA A 439 -10.50 29.29 6.52
C ALA A 439 -10.87 28.08 7.41
N ASN A 440 -10.94 26.85 6.88
CA ASN A 440 -11.45 25.68 7.59
C ASN A 440 -10.60 24.41 7.48
N VAL A 441 -9.62 24.32 6.56
CA VAL A 441 -8.69 23.18 6.50
C VAL A 441 -7.88 23.04 7.79
N GLN A 442 -7.64 21.80 8.21
CA GLN A 442 -6.68 21.53 9.29
C GLN A 442 -5.24 21.79 8.81
N ASN A 443 -4.36 22.11 9.77
CA ASN A 443 -2.90 22.17 9.60
C ASN A 443 -2.39 22.99 8.38
N SER A 444 -3.16 24.00 7.95
CA SER A 444 -2.85 24.89 6.82
C SER A 444 -2.71 24.18 5.46
N ALA A 445 -3.43 23.08 5.24
CA ALA A 445 -3.37 22.26 4.02
C ALA A 445 -3.34 23.08 2.72
N THR A 446 -2.52 22.62 1.76
CA THR A 446 -2.35 23.24 0.43
C THR A 446 -3.59 23.08 -0.43
N LEU A 447 -4.06 24.15 -1.06
CA LEU A 447 -5.28 24.14 -1.87
C LEU A 447 -5.01 23.92 -3.36
N PHE A 448 -5.44 22.77 -3.88
CA PHE A 448 -5.36 22.39 -5.29
C PHE A 448 -6.65 22.67 -6.05
N ILE A 449 -6.48 23.04 -7.33
CA ILE A 449 -7.45 22.80 -8.40
C ILE A 449 -7.03 21.55 -9.18
N ASN A 450 -7.95 20.64 -9.51
CA ASN A 450 -7.63 19.39 -10.20
C ASN A 450 -8.53 19.13 -11.41
N ASP A 451 -7.96 18.76 -12.56
CA ASP A 451 -8.75 18.50 -13.77
C ASP A 451 -8.14 17.38 -14.65
N ASN A 452 -9.00 16.77 -15.47
CA ASN A 452 -8.66 15.70 -16.38
C ASN A 452 -8.17 16.23 -17.73
N ARG A 453 -7.38 15.40 -18.44
CA ARG A 453 -7.01 15.62 -19.85
C ARG A 453 -6.39 17.01 -20.11
N ILE A 454 -5.52 17.45 -19.19
CA ILE A 454 -4.70 18.65 -19.35
C ILE A 454 -3.36 18.22 -19.98
N ILE A 455 -2.42 17.73 -19.17
CA ILE A 455 -1.16 17.19 -19.69
C ILE A 455 -1.40 15.93 -20.53
N SER A 456 -2.35 15.09 -20.12
CA SER A 456 -2.72 13.83 -20.79
C SER A 456 -3.77 13.98 -21.91
N ASP A 457 -3.99 15.19 -22.45
CA ASP A 457 -4.89 15.37 -23.59
C ASP A 457 -4.40 14.59 -24.82
N SER A 458 -5.28 13.83 -25.49
CA SER A 458 -4.93 12.99 -26.64
C SER A 458 -4.69 13.76 -27.94
N SER A 459 -4.76 15.09 -27.91
CA SER A 459 -4.35 15.95 -29.03
C SER A 459 -2.82 15.97 -29.15
N GLU A 460 -2.28 16.02 -30.36
CA GLU A 460 -0.87 16.36 -30.59
C GLU A 460 -0.61 17.88 -30.46
N THR A 461 -1.66 18.71 -30.47
CA THR A 461 -1.52 20.15 -30.18
C THR A 461 -1.14 20.33 -28.73
N VAL A 462 0.04 20.93 -28.50
CA VAL A 462 0.61 21.20 -27.16
C VAL A 462 -0.39 21.95 -26.29
N VAL A 463 -0.78 23.16 -26.70
CA VAL A 463 -1.82 23.95 -26.02
C VAL A 463 -3.15 23.76 -26.76
N SER A 464 -3.94 22.78 -26.32
CA SER A 464 -5.32 22.59 -26.79
C SER A 464 -6.30 23.48 -26.02
N ASP A 465 -7.55 23.57 -26.48
CA ASP A 465 -8.63 24.26 -25.77
C ASP A 465 -8.82 23.76 -24.33
N LYS A 466 -8.45 22.50 -24.02
CA LYS A 466 -8.50 21.95 -22.65
C LYS A 466 -7.39 22.51 -21.78
N VAL A 467 -6.18 22.57 -22.32
CA VAL A 467 -4.99 23.10 -21.64
C VAL A 467 -5.15 24.60 -21.37
N ALA A 468 -5.54 25.36 -22.40
CA ALA A 468 -5.81 26.80 -22.29
C ALA A 468 -7.02 27.09 -21.38
N GLY A 469 -8.11 26.31 -21.50
CA GLY A 469 -9.31 26.47 -20.68
C GLY A 469 -9.05 26.24 -19.19
N TYR A 470 -8.29 25.20 -18.83
CA TYR A 470 -7.88 25.00 -17.44
C TYR A 470 -7.04 26.18 -16.93
N LYS A 471 -6.04 26.64 -17.69
CA LYS A 471 -5.24 27.81 -17.29
C LYS A 471 -6.12 29.06 -17.06
N SER A 472 -7.06 29.32 -17.96
CA SER A 472 -8.01 30.44 -17.83
C SER A 472 -8.88 30.35 -16.58
N ASN A 473 -9.27 29.14 -16.13
CA ASN A 473 -10.01 28.98 -14.87
C ASN A 473 -9.12 29.31 -13.67
N VAL A 474 -7.86 28.84 -13.66
CA VAL A 474 -6.89 29.17 -12.60
C VAL A 474 -6.65 30.69 -12.53
N GLU A 475 -6.37 31.32 -13.67
CA GLU A 475 -6.17 32.77 -13.76
C GLU A 475 -7.40 33.55 -13.30
N SER A 476 -8.62 33.09 -13.63
CA SER A 476 -9.86 33.71 -13.17
C SER A 476 -10.07 33.63 -11.66
N ILE A 477 -9.63 32.54 -11.01
CA ILE A 477 -9.70 32.39 -9.55
C ILE A 477 -8.60 33.23 -8.86
N LEU A 478 -7.39 33.26 -9.44
CA LEU A 478 -6.27 34.07 -8.94
C LEU A 478 -6.52 35.58 -9.06
N ALA A 479 -7.36 36.02 -10.00
CA ALA A 479 -7.68 37.42 -10.23
C ALA A 479 -8.76 38.01 -9.29
N ASP A 480 -9.31 37.24 -8.35
CA ASP A 480 -10.28 37.77 -7.37
C ASP A 480 -9.56 38.52 -6.23
N ASP A 481 -9.36 39.83 -6.43
CA ASP A 481 -8.79 40.77 -5.46
C ASP A 481 -9.52 40.82 -4.08
N THR A 482 -10.68 40.17 -3.91
CA THR A 482 -11.35 40.07 -2.60
C THR A 482 -10.77 38.96 -1.72
N LEU A 483 -9.92 38.11 -2.27
CA LEU A 483 -9.10 37.13 -1.57
C LEU A 483 -7.80 37.80 -1.09
N ASN A 484 -7.75 38.22 0.18
CA ASN A 484 -6.46 38.59 0.78
C ASN A 484 -5.57 37.35 1.01
N GLU A 485 -6.21 36.19 1.25
CA GLU A 485 -5.64 34.86 1.46
C GLU A 485 -6.68 33.83 0.97
N GLY A 486 -6.23 32.62 0.61
CA GLY A 486 -7.12 31.51 0.19
C GLY A 486 -7.47 31.48 -1.29
N HIS A 487 -6.45 31.34 -2.15
CA HIS A 487 -6.58 31.13 -3.60
C HIS A 487 -6.19 29.68 -3.96
N VAL A 488 -6.04 29.39 -5.27
CA VAL A 488 -5.31 28.22 -5.75
C VAL A 488 -3.85 28.33 -5.32
N GLU A 489 -3.33 27.33 -4.62
CA GLU A 489 -1.94 27.26 -4.13
C GLU A 489 -1.12 26.21 -4.88
N ALA A 490 -1.76 25.31 -5.63
CA ALA A 490 -1.11 24.27 -6.42
C ALA A 490 -2.00 23.77 -7.59
N LEU A 491 -1.37 23.15 -8.59
CA LEU A 491 -2.02 22.63 -9.80
C LEU A 491 -2.07 21.10 -9.80
N GLY A 492 -3.27 20.54 -9.88
CA GLY A 492 -3.53 19.11 -9.98
C GLY A 492 -3.83 18.70 -11.41
N PHE A 493 -3.01 17.83 -11.97
CA PHE A 493 -3.28 17.20 -13.26
C PHE A 493 -3.54 15.72 -13.04
N GLN A 494 -4.77 15.25 -13.31
CA GLN A 494 -5.09 13.83 -13.17
C GLN A 494 -4.14 12.93 -13.97
N SER A 495 -3.62 13.39 -15.11
CA SER A 495 -2.51 12.70 -15.79
C SER A 495 -2.79 11.24 -16.15
N ARG A 496 -4.05 10.97 -16.53
CA ARG A 496 -4.54 9.68 -17.02
C ARG A 496 -4.35 9.62 -18.53
N PHE A 497 -3.34 8.91 -19.00
CA PHE A 497 -2.91 8.89 -20.41
C PHE A 497 -3.62 7.80 -21.21
N GLY A 498 -4.37 8.21 -22.23
CA GLY A 498 -5.01 7.30 -23.19
C GLY A 498 -4.43 7.42 -24.60
N SER A 499 -3.17 7.79 -24.75
CA SER A 499 -2.50 7.91 -26.07
C SER A 499 -0.99 8.03 -25.91
N MET A 500 -0.22 7.49 -26.86
CA MET A 500 1.24 7.58 -26.90
C MET A 500 1.73 9.00 -27.25
N LEU A 501 1.70 9.91 -26.29
CA LEU A 501 2.24 11.26 -26.43
C LEU A 501 3.78 11.24 -26.42
N SER A 502 4.40 12.19 -27.12
CA SER A 502 5.84 12.41 -27.08
C SER A 502 6.27 13.11 -25.78
N ALA A 503 7.53 12.91 -25.40
CA ALA A 503 8.12 13.57 -24.22
C ALA A 503 8.06 15.10 -24.34
N ASP A 504 8.34 15.64 -25.53
CA ASP A 504 8.28 17.08 -25.81
C ASP A 504 6.88 17.66 -25.58
N THR A 505 5.82 16.97 -26.04
CA THR A 505 4.44 17.44 -25.84
C THR A 505 4.06 17.45 -24.36
N ILE A 506 4.50 16.44 -23.59
CA ILE A 506 4.27 16.38 -22.13
C ILE A 506 5.04 17.52 -21.44
N TYR A 507 6.33 17.71 -21.77
CA TYR A 507 7.19 18.73 -21.17
C TYR A 507 6.76 20.16 -21.50
N GLN A 508 6.37 20.43 -22.75
CA GLN A 508 5.89 21.75 -23.16
C GLN A 508 4.52 22.08 -22.56
N ARG A 509 3.66 21.08 -22.33
CA ARG A 509 2.40 21.27 -21.59
C ARG A 509 2.63 21.61 -20.13
N LEU A 510 3.58 20.96 -19.45
CA LEU A 510 3.96 21.33 -18.08
C LEU A 510 4.53 22.75 -18.05
N SER A 511 5.45 23.07 -18.96
CA SER A 511 6.11 24.38 -19.05
C SER A 511 5.14 25.54 -19.38
N TYR A 512 3.98 25.26 -19.97
CA TYR A 512 2.94 26.27 -20.25
C TYR A 512 2.31 26.88 -18.97
N PHE A 513 2.52 26.25 -17.80
CA PHE A 513 2.02 26.72 -16.50
C PHE A 513 3.09 27.38 -15.62
N ASP A 514 4.35 27.47 -16.07
CA ASP A 514 5.46 27.95 -15.23
C ASP A 514 5.32 29.43 -14.82
N ASP A 515 4.67 30.25 -15.65
CA ASP A 515 4.39 31.66 -15.37
C ASP A 515 3.37 31.89 -14.23
N LEU A 516 2.61 30.86 -13.84
CA LEU A 516 1.78 30.90 -12.63
C LEU A 516 2.61 30.76 -11.35
N ASN A 517 3.84 30.23 -11.43
CA ASN A 517 4.72 29.98 -10.29
C ASN A 517 4.04 29.17 -9.16
N LEU A 518 3.25 28.16 -9.54
CA LEU A 518 2.59 27.23 -8.63
C LEU A 518 3.17 25.81 -8.78
N PRO A 519 3.28 25.03 -7.68
CA PRO A 519 3.69 23.63 -7.74
C PRO A 519 2.65 22.77 -8.48
N ILE A 520 3.13 21.71 -9.12
CA ILE A 520 2.36 20.80 -9.99
C ILE A 520 2.40 19.38 -9.43
N SER A 521 1.25 18.70 -9.44
CA SER A 521 1.09 17.29 -9.12
C SER A 521 0.52 16.50 -10.30
N ALA A 522 1.07 15.31 -10.58
CA ALA A 522 0.33 14.27 -11.29
C ALA A 522 -0.54 13.50 -10.28
N THR A 523 -1.80 13.91 -10.14
CA THR A 523 -2.68 13.54 -9.01
C THR A 523 -3.36 12.18 -9.15
N GLU A 524 -3.51 11.68 -10.37
CA GLU A 524 -4.19 10.40 -10.69
C GLU A 524 -3.43 9.61 -11.78
N PHE A 525 -2.10 9.61 -11.76
CA PHE A 525 -1.27 9.00 -12.80
C PHE A 525 -1.70 7.55 -13.10
N GLU A 526 -1.99 7.31 -14.37
CA GLU A 526 -2.54 6.05 -14.86
C GLU A 526 -2.35 5.96 -16.38
N ILE A 527 -1.91 4.81 -16.90
CA ILE A 527 -1.98 4.51 -18.33
C ILE A 527 -3.28 3.76 -18.61
N LYS A 528 -4.10 4.28 -19.53
CA LYS A 528 -5.43 3.76 -19.85
C LYS A 528 -5.41 2.84 -21.07
N ASP A 529 -5.99 1.67 -20.87
CA ASP A 529 -6.10 0.56 -21.81
C ASP A 529 -6.79 0.89 -23.14
N ASP A 530 -7.76 1.81 -23.13
CA ASP A 530 -8.72 2.05 -24.23
C ASP A 530 -8.08 2.25 -25.62
N LEU A 531 -6.85 2.77 -25.67
CA LEU A 531 -6.11 3.10 -26.91
C LEU A 531 -4.62 2.69 -26.86
N ILE A 532 -4.14 2.12 -25.74
CA ILE A 532 -2.76 1.62 -25.59
C ILE A 532 -2.86 0.14 -25.23
N THR A 533 -2.77 -0.71 -26.25
CA THR A 533 -3.26 -2.10 -26.18
C THR A 533 -2.19 -3.15 -25.92
N THR A 534 -0.90 -2.79 -25.85
CA THR A 534 0.17 -3.71 -25.44
C THR A 534 0.77 -3.26 -24.11
N GLU A 535 1.10 -4.21 -23.24
CA GLU A 535 1.65 -3.88 -21.91
C GLU A 535 3.03 -3.22 -21.99
N ILE A 536 3.84 -3.58 -23.00
CA ILE A 536 5.14 -2.93 -23.25
C ILE A 536 5.00 -1.47 -23.70
N ASP A 537 4.01 -1.12 -24.54
CA ASP A 537 3.75 0.28 -24.88
C ASP A 537 3.36 1.11 -23.64
N ARG A 538 2.68 0.47 -22.66
CA ARG A 538 2.31 1.11 -21.40
C ARG A 538 3.51 1.29 -20.48
N ALA A 539 4.41 0.30 -20.39
CA ALA A 539 5.68 0.44 -19.68
C ALA A 539 6.53 1.58 -20.26
N VAL A 540 6.67 1.63 -21.59
CA VAL A 540 7.37 2.72 -22.32
C VAL A 540 6.73 4.09 -22.05
N LEU A 541 5.40 4.18 -22.00
CA LEU A 541 4.74 5.45 -21.68
C LEU A 541 4.84 5.81 -20.18
N THR A 542 4.86 4.82 -19.29
CA THR A 542 5.11 5.02 -17.86
C THR A 542 6.48 5.63 -17.62
N GLU A 543 7.54 5.05 -18.21
CA GLU A 543 8.90 5.63 -18.20
C GLU A 543 8.87 7.08 -18.67
N ARG A 544 8.39 7.30 -19.90
CA ARG A 544 8.39 8.62 -20.52
C ARG A 544 7.67 9.69 -19.70
N VAL A 545 6.50 9.36 -19.15
CA VAL A 545 5.74 10.30 -18.32
C VAL A 545 6.48 10.56 -17.02
N MET A 546 6.92 9.52 -16.30
CA MET A 546 7.62 9.68 -15.02
C MET A 546 8.92 10.47 -15.17
N THR A 547 9.75 10.13 -16.15
CA THR A 547 11.02 10.83 -16.46
C THR A 547 10.78 12.30 -16.78
N VAL A 548 9.78 12.63 -17.61
CA VAL A 548 9.46 14.03 -17.94
C VAL A 548 8.98 14.80 -16.71
N TYR A 549 8.07 14.25 -15.91
CA TYR A 549 7.57 14.89 -14.68
C TYR A 549 8.68 15.07 -13.64
N PHE A 550 9.47 14.04 -13.38
CA PHE A 550 10.59 14.11 -12.44
C PHE A 550 11.64 15.14 -12.89
N SER A 551 11.84 15.32 -14.20
CA SER A 551 12.73 16.33 -14.80
C SER A 551 12.22 17.77 -14.78
N LYS A 552 11.05 18.07 -14.21
CA LYS A 552 10.48 19.43 -14.17
C LYS A 552 10.45 19.97 -12.74
N GLU A 553 11.14 21.09 -12.50
CA GLU A 553 11.31 21.68 -11.15
C GLU A 553 9.99 22.00 -10.47
N SER A 554 9.02 22.56 -11.21
CA SER A 554 7.68 22.89 -10.72
C SER A 554 6.83 21.67 -10.32
N VAL A 555 7.22 20.44 -10.69
CA VAL A 555 6.53 19.22 -10.26
C VAL A 555 7.05 18.75 -8.90
N SER A 556 6.13 18.47 -7.97
CA SER A 556 6.42 17.95 -6.61
C SER A 556 6.11 16.47 -6.43
N ASP A 557 5.10 15.93 -7.13
CA ASP A 557 4.64 14.55 -6.98
C ASP A 557 4.09 13.90 -8.26
N ILE A 558 4.10 12.57 -8.22
CA ILE A 558 3.34 11.66 -9.09
C ILE A 558 2.62 10.66 -8.17
N LEU A 559 1.29 10.58 -8.24
CA LEU A 559 0.46 9.63 -7.47
C LEU A 559 -0.27 8.64 -8.40
N VAL A 560 -0.05 7.34 -8.21
CA VAL A 560 -0.71 6.26 -8.96
C VAL A 560 -2.19 6.15 -8.58
N TRP A 561 -3.12 6.24 -9.54
CA TRP A 561 -4.57 6.19 -9.24
C TRP A 561 -5.14 4.79 -8.99
N THR A 562 -4.62 3.79 -9.71
CA THR A 562 -5.02 2.39 -9.58
C THR A 562 -3.76 1.60 -9.27
N PHE A 563 -3.43 1.46 -7.99
CA PHE A 563 -2.24 0.73 -7.55
C PHE A 563 -2.41 -0.79 -7.67
N PHE A 564 -3.43 -1.32 -7.01
CA PHE A 564 -3.72 -2.75 -6.90
C PHE A 564 -4.97 -3.11 -7.71
N GLU A 565 -5.06 -4.36 -8.16
CA GLU A 565 -6.25 -4.91 -8.82
C GLU A 565 -7.45 -5.03 -7.87
N SER A 566 -8.65 -5.19 -8.43
CA SER A 566 -9.86 -5.58 -7.71
C SER A 566 -10.79 -6.33 -8.66
N SER A 567 -11.41 -7.43 -8.19
CA SER A 567 -12.41 -8.19 -8.95
C SER A 567 -13.62 -7.36 -9.39
N SER A 568 -13.86 -6.24 -8.72
CA SER A 568 -14.91 -5.26 -9.07
C SER A 568 -14.68 -4.54 -10.41
N ARG A 569 -13.51 -4.72 -11.05
CA ARG A 569 -13.14 -4.09 -12.33
C ARG A 569 -12.56 -5.11 -13.29
N SER A 570 -12.72 -4.84 -14.59
CA SER A 570 -12.23 -5.69 -15.68
C SER A 570 -11.27 -4.96 -16.63
N ASP A 571 -10.72 -3.83 -16.21
CA ASP A 571 -9.78 -3.03 -17.01
C ASP A 571 -8.41 -2.96 -16.33
N ALA A 572 -7.37 -3.42 -17.03
CA ALA A 572 -6.05 -3.72 -16.48
C ALA A 572 -5.22 -2.45 -16.25
N ARG A 573 -5.68 -1.59 -15.34
CA ARG A 573 -5.06 -0.31 -14.96
C ARG A 573 -4.20 -0.36 -13.70
N HIS A 574 -4.24 -1.48 -12.98
CA HIS A 574 -3.42 -1.73 -11.79
C HIS A 574 -1.92 -1.74 -12.14
N LEU A 575 -1.05 -1.65 -11.13
CA LEU A 575 0.37 -1.95 -11.22
C LEU A 575 0.72 -3.31 -10.60
N VAL A 576 -0.08 -3.74 -9.62
CA VAL A 576 0.02 -5.04 -8.92
C VAL A 576 -1.30 -5.80 -9.07
N ASP A 577 -1.24 -7.09 -9.38
CA ASP A 577 -2.41 -7.99 -9.48
C ASP A 577 -2.90 -8.46 -8.09
N LEU A 578 -3.97 -9.28 -8.04
CA LEU A 578 -4.51 -9.78 -6.76
C LEU A 578 -3.57 -10.77 -6.05
N GLU A 579 -2.71 -11.46 -6.79
CA GLU A 579 -1.72 -12.41 -6.29
C GLU A 579 -0.45 -11.74 -5.74
N GLY A 580 -0.29 -10.43 -5.96
CA GLY A 580 0.81 -9.60 -5.46
C GLY A 580 1.97 -9.41 -6.43
N ASN A 581 1.80 -9.72 -7.72
CA ASN A 581 2.86 -9.60 -8.72
C ASN A 581 2.83 -8.22 -9.41
N ALA A 582 3.99 -7.63 -9.66
CA ALA A 582 4.07 -6.38 -10.44
C ALA A 582 4.00 -6.64 -11.95
N ASN A 583 3.06 -5.99 -12.66
CA ASN A 583 3.05 -5.99 -14.12
C ASN A 583 4.15 -5.08 -14.71
N LEU A 584 4.34 -5.03 -16.04
CA LEU A 584 5.49 -4.31 -16.63
C LEU A 584 5.50 -2.81 -16.30
N ARG A 585 4.34 -2.16 -16.13
CA ARG A 585 4.28 -0.78 -15.63
C ARG A 585 4.74 -0.69 -14.17
N GLY A 586 4.32 -1.66 -13.35
CA GLY A 586 4.77 -1.80 -11.96
C GLY A 586 6.28 -1.99 -11.86
N LYS A 587 6.85 -2.96 -12.61
CA LYS A 587 8.30 -3.19 -12.72
C LYS A 587 9.04 -1.93 -13.21
N THR A 588 8.47 -1.19 -14.17
CA THR A 588 9.04 0.10 -14.64
C THR A 588 9.05 1.16 -13.54
N TRP A 589 7.96 1.30 -12.78
CA TRP A 589 7.90 2.23 -11.63
C TRP A 589 8.95 1.87 -10.58
N LEU A 590 9.01 0.59 -10.19
CA LEU A 590 9.95 0.08 -9.19
C LEU A 590 11.41 0.28 -9.62
N TYR A 591 11.78 -0.11 -10.83
CA TYR A 591 13.11 0.13 -11.37
C TYR A 591 13.47 1.63 -11.35
N LEU A 592 12.56 2.51 -11.79
CA LEU A 592 12.83 3.95 -11.79
C LEU A 592 13.00 4.54 -10.38
N VAL A 593 12.12 4.20 -9.44
CA VAL A 593 12.10 4.80 -8.08
C VAL A 593 13.11 4.15 -7.13
N LYS A 594 13.33 2.83 -7.21
CA LYS A 594 14.19 2.08 -6.29
C LYS A 594 15.62 1.86 -6.78
N LYS A 595 15.88 1.96 -8.10
CA LYS A 595 17.20 1.69 -8.69
C LYS A 595 17.73 2.89 -9.46
N HIS A 596 17.07 3.30 -10.54
CA HIS A 596 17.60 4.30 -11.48
C HIS A 596 17.70 5.71 -10.86
N TRP A 597 16.72 6.12 -10.06
CA TRP A 597 16.74 7.40 -9.34
C TRP A 597 17.17 7.27 -7.87
N ASN A 598 17.82 6.18 -7.46
CA ASN A 598 18.28 6.01 -6.07
C ASN A 598 19.73 6.52 -5.84
N THR A 599 20.21 6.49 -4.61
CA THR A 599 21.62 6.73 -4.25
C THR A 599 22.01 5.75 -3.17
N ASP A 600 22.84 4.79 -3.54
CA ASP A 600 23.57 3.89 -2.65
C ASP A 600 25.05 4.02 -3.06
N VAL A 601 25.87 4.60 -2.18
CA VAL A 601 27.28 4.90 -2.43
C VAL A 601 28.10 4.47 -1.24
N THR A 602 28.95 3.47 -1.44
CA THR A 602 30.03 3.12 -0.51
C THR A 602 31.28 3.89 -0.88
N THR A 603 31.96 4.48 0.11
CA THR A 603 33.19 5.27 -0.05
C THR A 603 33.99 5.23 1.26
N TRP A 604 35.04 6.05 1.38
CA TRP A 604 35.83 6.19 2.61
C TRP A 604 35.94 7.64 3.06
N LEU A 605 36.22 7.81 4.35
CA LEU A 605 36.52 9.08 5.01
C LEU A 605 38.03 9.38 4.93
N ASP A 606 38.37 10.63 4.67
CA ASP A 606 39.76 11.12 4.67
C ASP A 606 40.30 11.43 6.08
N ARG A 607 41.50 12.02 6.17
CA ARG A 607 42.15 12.48 7.42
C ARG A 607 41.40 13.60 8.15
N GLN A 608 40.39 14.21 7.55
CA GLN A 608 39.52 15.22 8.14
C GLN A 608 38.17 14.61 8.56
N GLY A 609 37.98 13.30 8.34
CA GLY A 609 36.70 12.63 8.52
C GLY A 609 35.69 13.00 7.44
N GLU A 610 36.15 13.44 6.26
CA GLU A 610 35.30 13.97 5.20
C GLU A 610 35.20 13.02 3.99
N THR A 611 34.05 13.09 3.32
CA THR A 611 33.85 12.51 1.99
C THR A 611 32.87 13.38 1.18
N GLN A 612 32.77 13.14 -0.13
CA GLN A 612 31.88 13.91 -1.02
C GLN A 612 30.68 13.06 -1.45
N LEU A 613 29.47 13.58 -1.25
CA LEU A 613 28.23 12.96 -1.71
C LEU A 613 27.63 13.78 -2.85
N ASN A 614 27.31 13.14 -3.98
CA ASN A 614 26.44 13.67 -5.05
C ASN A 614 25.24 12.74 -5.18
N GLY A 615 24.25 12.95 -4.33
CA GLY A 615 23.09 12.07 -4.16
C GLY A 615 21.76 12.75 -4.51
N PHE A 616 20.71 11.97 -4.73
CA PHE A 616 19.34 12.50 -4.83
C PHE A 616 18.89 13.14 -3.52
N LYS A 617 18.06 14.17 -3.58
CA LYS A 617 17.53 14.86 -2.40
C LYS A 617 16.56 13.96 -1.63
N GLY A 618 16.78 13.78 -0.34
CA GLY A 618 15.93 12.94 0.53
C GLY A 618 16.54 12.65 1.89
N GLU A 619 15.98 11.64 2.56
CA GLU A 619 16.46 11.11 3.84
C GLU A 619 17.32 9.86 3.59
N TYR A 620 18.47 9.80 4.25
CA TYR A 620 19.52 8.79 4.11
C TYR A 620 19.83 8.12 5.44
N THR A 621 20.43 6.92 5.39
CA THR A 621 21.26 6.37 6.47
C THR A 621 22.73 6.47 6.04
N ALA A 622 23.60 6.86 6.97
CA ALA A 622 25.04 6.64 6.88
C ALA A 622 25.41 5.44 7.74
N THR A 623 25.95 4.39 7.14
CA THR A 623 26.49 3.21 7.84
C THR A 623 28.01 3.32 7.84
N VAL A 624 28.62 3.54 8.99
CA VAL A 624 30.07 3.72 9.14
C VAL A 624 30.69 2.43 9.67
N SER A 625 31.52 1.79 8.84
CA SER A 625 32.15 0.51 9.14
C SER A 625 33.57 0.68 9.64
N PHE A 626 33.91 -0.08 10.68
CA PHE A 626 35.18 -0.02 11.40
C PHE A 626 35.87 -1.38 11.45
N THR A 627 37.20 -1.37 11.57
CA THR A 627 37.94 -2.58 11.90
C THR A 627 37.74 -2.90 13.38
N ASN A 628 37.19 -4.09 13.69
CA ASN A 628 36.96 -4.59 15.06
C ASN A 628 35.96 -3.76 15.92
N TYR A 629 35.07 -3.01 15.28
CA TYR A 629 33.96 -2.28 15.91
C TYR A 629 32.67 -2.51 15.07
N PRO A 630 31.47 -2.33 15.65
CA PRO A 630 30.24 -2.54 14.90
C PRO A 630 30.06 -1.42 13.88
N ASP A 631 29.34 -1.71 12.80
CA ASP A 631 28.82 -0.70 11.91
C ASP A 631 27.87 0.22 12.69
N GLU A 632 28.17 1.53 12.70
CA GLU A 632 27.30 2.51 13.35
C GLU A 632 26.44 3.22 12.29
N GLN A 633 25.11 3.10 12.43
CA GLN A 633 24.13 3.68 11.51
C GLN A 633 23.55 4.99 12.06
N VAL A 634 23.52 6.04 11.23
CA VAL A 634 22.95 7.34 11.59
C VAL A 634 22.12 7.92 10.45
N ASP A 635 20.85 8.21 10.73
CA ASP A 635 19.93 8.83 9.76
C ASP A 635 20.17 10.33 9.58
N PHE A 636 20.07 10.82 8.34
CA PHE A 636 20.21 12.23 8.02
C PHE A 636 19.44 12.69 6.77
N SER A 637 18.92 13.92 6.85
CA SER A 637 18.35 14.62 5.71
C SER A 637 19.43 15.26 4.82
N TRP A 638 19.34 15.04 3.51
CA TRP A 638 20.23 15.56 2.46
C TRP A 638 19.43 16.33 1.39
N ILE A 639 18.99 17.55 1.74
CA ILE A 639 18.16 18.40 0.86
C ILE A 639 18.98 19.50 0.16
N ASP A 640 20.00 20.01 0.86
CA ASP A 640 20.89 21.08 0.40
C ASP A 640 22.33 20.78 0.82
N GLY A 641 23.03 20.02 -0.02
CA GLY A 641 24.42 19.61 0.21
C GLY A 641 25.42 20.77 0.17
N THR A 642 25.03 21.94 -0.36
CA THR A 642 25.93 23.10 -0.49
C THR A 642 26.39 23.67 0.85
N LYS A 643 25.71 23.32 1.94
CA LYS A 643 26.07 23.67 3.32
C LYS A 643 26.98 22.64 4.02
N GLY A 644 27.22 21.49 3.38
CA GLY A 644 27.79 20.31 4.00
C GLY A 644 26.86 19.68 5.07
N LYS A 645 27.24 18.51 5.56
CA LYS A 645 26.55 17.82 6.65
C LYS A 645 27.55 17.19 7.60
N THR A 646 27.53 17.60 8.87
CA THR A 646 28.19 16.85 9.94
C THR A 646 27.27 15.77 10.48
N ILE A 647 27.78 14.54 10.58
CA ILE A 647 27.15 13.38 11.20
C ILE A 647 27.97 13.06 12.45
N GLN A 648 27.31 12.89 13.59
CA GLN A 648 27.97 12.53 14.84
C GLN A 648 27.60 11.11 15.24
N LEU A 649 28.62 10.27 15.39
CA LEU A 649 28.50 8.95 15.99
C LEU A 649 28.33 9.08 17.51
N LEU A 650 27.47 8.23 18.08
CA LEU A 650 27.11 8.24 19.49
C LEU A 650 27.90 7.21 20.30
N ASN A 651 28.30 6.10 19.66
CA ASN A 651 28.96 4.98 20.32
C ASN A 651 30.48 5.00 20.11
N TYR A 652 30.96 5.26 18.89
CA TYR A 652 32.38 5.33 18.58
C TYR A 652 33.11 6.50 19.29
N ALA A 653 34.37 6.27 19.67
CA ALA A 653 35.32 7.30 20.10
C ALA A 653 36.70 7.07 19.48
N ASN A 654 37.24 8.10 18.84
CA ASN A 654 38.56 8.06 18.23
C ASN A 654 39.65 7.95 19.32
N GLY A 655 40.66 7.10 19.09
CA GLY A 655 41.71 6.80 20.08
C GLY A 655 41.29 5.84 21.21
N SER A 656 40.14 5.17 21.10
CA SER A 656 39.78 4.06 22.00
C SER A 656 40.74 2.87 21.90
N ASP A 657 41.48 2.74 20.79
CA ASP A 657 42.53 1.74 20.50
C ASP A 657 43.71 1.69 21.49
N SER A 658 43.77 2.56 22.50
CA SER A 658 44.81 2.49 23.56
C SER A 658 44.69 1.23 24.43
N ALA A 659 43.54 0.57 24.44
CA ALA A 659 43.48 -0.86 24.71
C ALA A 659 43.28 -1.53 23.35
N THR A 660 44.09 -2.54 23.02
CA THR A 660 43.76 -3.46 21.92
C THR A 660 42.34 -3.95 22.15
N PRO A 661 41.37 -3.61 21.27
CA PRO A 661 40.00 -4.08 21.42
C PRO A 661 40.04 -5.60 21.52
N ALA A 662 39.43 -6.15 22.56
CA ALA A 662 39.53 -7.58 22.78
C ALA A 662 38.75 -8.25 21.64
N SER A 663 39.47 -8.94 20.75
CA SER A 663 38.88 -9.61 19.60
C SER A 663 38.39 -10.96 20.07
N PHE A 664 37.07 -11.11 20.18
CA PHE A 664 36.43 -12.38 20.48
C PHE A 664 35.25 -12.62 19.55
N SER A 665 34.90 -13.89 19.40
CA SER A 665 33.73 -14.38 18.68
C SER A 665 32.86 -15.19 19.62
N ILE A 666 31.55 -15.13 19.41
CA ILE A 666 30.63 -16.11 20.01
C ILE A 666 30.79 -17.40 19.20
N ASP A 667 31.19 -18.49 19.87
CA ASP A 667 31.22 -19.80 19.25
C ASP A 667 29.80 -20.30 19.00
N SER A 668 29.58 -21.00 17.89
CA SER A 668 28.29 -21.63 17.57
C SER A 668 27.78 -22.51 18.72
N PHE A 669 26.48 -22.43 19.01
CA PHE A 669 25.82 -23.36 19.91
C PHE A 669 25.83 -24.79 19.35
N GLU A 670 25.91 -25.78 20.24
CA GLU A 670 25.41 -27.11 19.89
C GLU A 670 23.88 -27.07 19.93
N ASN A 671 23.25 -27.41 18.80
CA ASN A 671 21.81 -27.40 18.46
C ASN A 671 21.26 -26.04 17.94
N THR A 672 21.01 -26.01 16.62
CA THR A 672 20.27 -24.97 15.87
C THR A 672 18.95 -25.52 15.29
N GLU A 673 18.50 -26.66 15.79
CA GLU A 673 17.27 -27.35 15.39
C GLU A 673 16.50 -27.74 16.67
N VAL A 674 15.17 -27.66 16.62
CA VAL A 674 14.28 -28.14 17.69
C VAL A 674 13.04 -28.79 17.09
N GLU A 675 12.66 -29.97 17.59
CA GLU A 675 11.36 -30.58 17.25
C GLU A 675 10.23 -29.65 17.75
N GLU A 676 9.19 -29.49 16.95
CA GLU A 676 8.00 -28.74 17.35
C GLU A 676 7.37 -29.25 18.66
N GLY A 677 6.53 -28.42 19.30
CA GLY A 677 5.97 -28.73 20.62
C GLY A 677 7.00 -28.78 21.75
N VAL A 678 8.30 -28.74 21.46
CA VAL A 678 9.40 -28.72 22.42
C VAL A 678 9.91 -27.30 22.63
N MET A 679 10.06 -26.90 23.90
CA MET A 679 10.70 -25.64 24.26
C MET A 679 12.21 -25.70 23.95
N PHE A 680 12.69 -24.82 23.08
CA PHE A 680 14.12 -24.65 22.85
C PHE A 680 14.80 -23.93 24.02
N THR A 681 16.00 -24.37 24.38
CA THR A 681 16.89 -23.64 25.29
C THR A 681 18.32 -23.94 24.87
N SER A 682 19.07 -22.90 24.53
CA SER A 682 20.45 -23.02 24.09
C SER A 682 21.37 -23.50 25.22
N THR A 683 22.55 -24.00 24.87
CA THR A 683 23.65 -24.09 25.83
C THR A 683 24.13 -22.70 26.24
N VAL A 684 24.98 -22.60 27.27
CA VAL A 684 25.71 -21.36 27.55
C VAL A 684 26.70 -21.17 26.39
N PRO A 685 26.64 -20.06 25.62
CA PRO A 685 27.57 -19.83 24.53
C PRO A 685 29.00 -19.73 25.06
N THR A 686 29.95 -20.34 24.35
CA THR A 686 31.37 -20.12 24.60
C THR A 686 31.88 -18.96 23.76
N LEU A 687 32.95 -18.33 24.24
CA LEU A 687 33.62 -17.24 23.54
C LEU A 687 35.06 -17.67 23.25
N SER A 688 35.50 -17.45 22.02
CA SER A 688 36.87 -17.70 21.56
C SER A 688 37.52 -16.40 21.12
N GLY A 689 38.86 -16.34 21.11
CA GLY A 689 39.61 -15.11 20.88
C GLY A 689 40.43 -14.69 22.10
N ASP A 690 40.42 -13.42 22.45
CA ASP A 690 41.29 -12.86 23.50
C ASP A 690 40.94 -13.32 24.93
N ASP A 691 41.96 -13.79 25.66
CA ASP A 691 41.85 -14.36 27.02
C ASP A 691 41.37 -13.35 28.11
N ASN A 692 41.21 -12.06 27.80
CA ASN A 692 41.01 -10.98 28.79
C ASN A 692 39.74 -10.12 28.57
N ILE A 693 38.70 -10.67 27.96
CA ILE A 693 37.40 -10.02 27.64
C ILE A 693 36.51 -9.63 28.84
N GLY A 694 37.01 -9.71 30.07
CA GLY A 694 36.30 -9.21 31.26
C GLY A 694 34.97 -9.91 31.56
N ALA A 695 33.94 -9.13 31.86
CA ALA A 695 32.58 -9.61 32.14
C ALA A 695 31.64 -9.16 31.02
N ILE A 696 30.82 -10.09 30.53
CA ILE A 696 29.99 -9.94 29.34
C ILE A 696 28.52 -9.70 29.73
N THR A 697 27.86 -8.80 29.01
CA THR A 697 26.41 -8.60 28.98
C THR A 697 25.90 -9.04 27.62
N TRP A 698 24.75 -9.70 27.57
CA TRP A 698 24.18 -10.24 26.33
C TRP A 698 22.88 -9.52 25.95
N THR A 699 22.71 -9.26 24.65
CA THR A 699 21.48 -8.73 24.04
C THR A 699 21.08 -9.56 22.81
N VAL A 700 19.81 -9.52 22.43
CA VAL A 700 19.29 -10.16 21.21
C VAL A 700 18.49 -9.15 20.40
N THR A 701 18.68 -9.17 19.09
CA THR A 701 18.01 -8.36 18.06
C THR A 701 17.75 -9.23 16.82
N GLY A 702 17.20 -8.67 15.75
CA GLY A 702 16.65 -9.42 14.61
C GLY A 702 15.12 -9.41 14.61
N ASP A 703 14.53 -9.92 13.53
CA ASP A 703 13.10 -9.78 13.27
C ASP A 703 12.26 -10.58 14.30
N ASP A 704 12.70 -11.79 14.65
CA ASP A 704 12.01 -12.67 15.62
C ASP A 704 12.46 -12.47 17.08
N ALA A 705 13.25 -11.45 17.37
CA ALA A 705 13.87 -11.24 18.69
C ALA A 705 12.86 -11.02 19.84
N ASN A 706 11.63 -10.64 19.51
CA ASN A 706 10.50 -10.53 20.44
C ASN A 706 9.94 -11.88 20.92
N LEU A 707 10.18 -12.98 20.18
CA LEU A 707 9.73 -14.33 20.53
C LEU A 707 10.69 -15.02 21.51
N PHE A 708 11.97 -14.65 21.48
CA PHE A 708 13.01 -15.23 22.33
C PHE A 708 13.12 -14.57 23.71
N ASN A 709 13.45 -15.40 24.71
CA ASN A 709 13.83 -14.97 26.05
C ASN A 709 15.34 -15.17 26.25
N LEU A 710 16.05 -14.09 26.54
CA LEU A 710 17.51 -14.08 26.74
C LEU A 710 17.88 -13.87 28.22
N ASN A 711 18.79 -14.70 28.74
CA ASN A 711 19.50 -14.41 29.98
C ASN A 711 20.71 -13.49 29.70
N SER A 712 20.54 -12.18 29.96
CA SER A 712 21.55 -11.15 29.68
C SER A 712 22.88 -11.28 30.44
N ILE A 713 23.00 -12.21 31.40
CA ILE A 713 24.24 -12.49 32.14
C ILE A 713 24.95 -13.72 31.55
N THR A 714 24.21 -14.71 31.06
CA THR A 714 24.78 -16.01 30.64
C THR A 714 24.70 -16.28 29.14
N GLY A 715 24.08 -15.42 28.34
CA GLY A 715 23.91 -15.63 26.90
C GLY A 715 22.98 -16.80 26.54
N VAL A 716 22.30 -17.40 27.51
CA VAL A 716 21.38 -18.52 27.27
C VAL A 716 20.09 -17.96 26.68
N LEU A 717 19.79 -18.42 25.48
CA LEU A 717 18.61 -18.07 24.70
C LEU A 717 17.56 -19.18 24.84
N SER A 718 16.29 -18.84 24.84
CA SER A 718 15.19 -19.81 24.86
C SER A 718 14.00 -19.31 24.06
N LEU A 719 13.37 -20.22 23.32
CA LEU A 719 12.13 -20.00 22.58
C LEU A 719 11.06 -20.89 23.22
N THR A 720 9.83 -20.41 23.32
CA THR A 720 8.71 -21.29 23.71
C THR A 720 8.51 -22.39 22.67
N ALA A 721 7.80 -23.46 23.02
CA ALA A 721 7.39 -24.44 22.02
C ALA A 721 6.65 -23.74 20.88
N GLN A 722 7.09 -24.02 19.65
CA GLN A 722 6.46 -23.58 18.41
C GLN A 722 5.68 -24.74 17.78
N ASP A 723 4.87 -24.42 16.79
CA ASP A 723 3.98 -25.28 16.02
C ASP A 723 4.46 -25.18 14.56
N PHE A 724 4.78 -26.31 13.91
CA PHE A 724 5.39 -26.28 12.58
C PHE A 724 4.38 -25.95 11.47
N GLU A 725 3.11 -26.34 11.64
CA GLU A 725 1.99 -26.05 10.75
C GLU A 725 1.46 -24.61 10.90
N SER A 726 1.70 -23.96 12.05
CA SER A 726 1.35 -22.57 12.34
C SER A 726 2.54 -21.75 12.84
N PRO A 727 3.53 -21.42 11.99
CA PRO A 727 4.73 -20.69 12.39
C PRO A 727 4.42 -19.27 12.90
N ALA A 728 5.21 -18.80 13.84
CA ALA A 728 5.06 -17.50 14.51
C ALA A 728 6.19 -16.51 14.22
N ASP A 729 7.18 -16.93 13.44
CA ASP A 729 8.24 -16.13 12.82
C ASP A 729 7.68 -15.13 11.80
N THR A 730 8.51 -14.13 11.48
CA THR A 730 8.06 -12.92 10.77
C THR A 730 7.72 -13.17 9.29
N ASP A 731 8.36 -14.16 8.65
CA ASP A 731 8.18 -14.56 7.25
C ASP A 731 7.54 -15.94 7.06
N ILE A 732 7.22 -16.65 8.16
CA ILE A 732 6.40 -17.88 8.20
C ILE A 732 7.09 -19.06 7.49
N ASP A 733 8.40 -19.24 7.66
CA ASP A 733 9.19 -20.29 7.01
C ASP A 733 9.75 -21.40 7.95
N ASN A 734 9.47 -21.28 9.26
CA ASN A 734 9.97 -22.09 10.38
C ASN A 734 11.45 -21.88 10.77
N ASN A 735 12.11 -20.83 10.25
CA ASN A 735 13.52 -20.54 10.49
C ASN A 735 13.72 -19.24 11.29
N TYR A 736 13.55 -19.34 12.62
CA TYR A 736 13.53 -18.20 13.52
C TYR A 736 14.91 -17.52 13.59
N ALA A 737 15.00 -16.30 13.05
CA ALA A 737 16.25 -15.59 12.79
C ALA A 737 16.52 -14.48 13.81
N VAL A 738 17.64 -14.59 14.53
CA VAL A 738 18.07 -13.57 15.51
C VAL A 738 19.58 -13.32 15.49
N ILE A 739 19.97 -12.11 15.90
CA ILE A 739 21.36 -11.74 16.14
C ILE A 739 21.59 -11.72 17.65
N LEU A 740 22.51 -12.56 18.12
CA LEU A 740 22.94 -12.56 19.51
C LEU A 740 24.22 -11.73 19.65
N THR A 741 24.18 -10.72 20.51
CA THR A 741 25.32 -9.82 20.78
C THR A 741 25.88 -10.07 22.19
N ALA A 742 27.18 -10.24 22.29
CA ALA A 742 27.95 -10.33 23.53
C ALA A 742 28.79 -9.06 23.69
N THR A 743 28.56 -8.23 24.70
CA THR A 743 29.30 -6.97 24.93
C THR A 743 30.04 -6.99 26.26
N ASP A 744 31.32 -6.62 26.27
CA ASP A 744 32.12 -6.52 27.49
C ASP A 744 31.92 -5.21 28.27
N ALA A 745 32.60 -5.09 29.41
CA ALA A 745 32.50 -3.95 30.31
C ALA A 745 33.15 -2.64 29.81
N VAL A 746 33.87 -2.66 28.69
CA VAL A 746 34.48 -1.47 28.06
C VAL A 746 33.90 -1.15 26.68
N GLY A 747 33.07 -2.03 26.11
CA GLY A 747 32.34 -1.84 24.86
C GLY A 747 32.83 -2.69 23.69
N ASN A 748 33.80 -3.59 23.89
CA ASN A 748 34.12 -4.60 22.86
C ASN A 748 32.94 -5.56 22.76
N PHE A 749 32.66 -6.07 21.56
CA PHE A 749 31.49 -6.90 21.34
C PHE A 749 31.78 -7.99 20.29
N ALA A 750 30.96 -9.02 20.31
CA ALA A 750 30.93 -10.08 19.32
C ALA A 750 29.47 -10.37 18.97
N GLU A 751 29.21 -10.65 17.69
CA GLU A 751 27.87 -11.01 17.21
C GLU A 751 27.87 -12.36 16.52
N LEU A 752 26.74 -13.04 16.63
CA LEU A 752 26.45 -14.29 15.95
C LEU A 752 25.01 -14.25 15.48
N ALA A 753 24.83 -14.23 14.16
CA ALA A 753 23.55 -14.53 13.55
C ALA A 753 23.21 -16.01 13.83
N LEU A 754 21.97 -16.25 14.24
CA LEU A 754 21.42 -17.54 14.61
C LEU A 754 20.15 -17.76 13.82
N GLU A 755 20.09 -18.91 13.18
CA GLU A 755 18.91 -19.48 12.58
C GLU A 755 18.53 -20.69 13.43
N LEU A 756 17.32 -20.68 14.01
CA LEU A 756 16.76 -21.81 14.74
C LEU A 756 15.63 -22.41 13.91
N VAL A 757 15.92 -23.53 13.26
CA VAL A 757 14.93 -24.28 12.50
C VAL A 757 14.04 -25.05 13.47
N VAL A 758 12.74 -24.76 13.44
CA VAL A 758 11.73 -25.66 14.02
C VAL A 758 11.52 -26.79 13.01
N THR A 759 11.66 -28.03 13.44
CA THR A 759 11.50 -29.21 12.59
C THR A 759 10.23 -29.96 12.95
N ASP A 760 9.40 -30.25 11.94
CA ASP A 760 8.33 -31.26 11.95
C ASP A 760 8.75 -32.50 12.76
N ASN A 761 7.97 -32.81 13.79
CA ASN A 761 8.14 -34.00 14.60
C ASN A 761 7.45 -35.17 13.90
N LEU A 762 8.16 -35.85 13.00
CA LEU A 762 7.70 -37.07 12.32
C LEU A 762 7.35 -38.27 13.23
N ALA A 763 7.38 -38.14 14.57
CA ALA A 763 6.76 -39.09 15.50
C ALA A 763 5.33 -38.66 15.92
N ASP A 764 5.01 -37.37 15.81
CA ASP A 764 3.69 -36.83 15.47
C ASP A 764 3.49 -36.79 13.95
N ASN A 765 3.89 -37.89 13.29
CA ASN A 765 3.29 -38.22 12.01
C ASN A 765 1.82 -38.53 12.30
N GLN A 766 0.97 -37.49 12.34
CA GLN A 766 -0.48 -37.56 12.56
C GLN A 766 -0.95 -38.90 12.03
N VAL A 767 -1.59 -39.71 12.88
CA VAL A 767 -2.19 -40.92 12.35
C VAL A 767 -3.34 -40.43 11.49
N LEU A 768 -3.10 -40.29 10.18
CA LEU A 768 -4.04 -39.68 9.24
C LEU A 768 -5.26 -40.61 9.09
N VAL A 769 -6.12 -40.55 10.09
CA VAL A 769 -7.29 -41.39 10.28
C VAL A 769 -8.38 -40.78 9.43
N ASN A 770 -8.69 -41.44 8.31
CA ASN A 770 -9.71 -40.94 7.41
C ASN A 770 -11.08 -41.35 7.96
N PHE A 771 -11.57 -40.56 8.91
CA PHE A 771 -12.94 -40.63 9.39
C PHE A 771 -13.82 -39.60 8.69
N THR A 772 -15.11 -39.90 8.66
CA THR A 772 -16.16 -39.07 8.06
C THR A 772 -17.31 -38.94 9.05
N ILE A 773 -17.94 -37.77 9.10
CA ILE A 773 -19.22 -37.62 9.79
C ILE A 773 -20.27 -38.37 8.97
N ASP A 774 -20.98 -39.33 9.59
CA ASP A 774 -22.04 -40.06 8.93
C ASP A 774 -23.17 -39.09 8.51
N GLU A 775 -23.56 -39.15 7.22
CA GLU A 775 -24.66 -38.36 6.67
C GLU A 775 -25.97 -38.67 7.41
N PHE A 776 -26.43 -37.72 8.24
CA PHE A 776 -27.78 -37.72 8.80
C PHE A 776 -28.72 -36.88 7.93
N ILE A 777 -29.98 -37.31 7.87
CA ILE A 777 -30.96 -36.84 6.87
C ILE A 777 -31.13 -35.32 6.92
N THR A 778 -31.14 -34.67 5.75
CA THR A 778 -31.52 -33.25 5.60
C THR A 778 -32.95 -33.03 6.12
N THR A 779 -33.06 -32.31 7.24
CA THR A 779 -34.31 -32.13 7.97
C THR A 779 -34.97 -30.80 7.68
N THR A 780 -36.09 -30.83 6.96
CA THR A 780 -37.05 -29.74 6.95
C THR A 780 -37.74 -29.62 8.31
N ILE A 781 -37.79 -28.42 8.88
CA ILE A 781 -38.53 -28.11 10.12
C ILE A 781 -39.71 -27.19 9.85
N ALA A 782 -40.70 -27.21 10.75
CA ALA A 782 -41.68 -26.13 10.83
C ALA A 782 -41.01 -24.87 11.38
N GLU A 783 -41.45 -23.71 10.94
CA GLU A 783 -41.16 -22.45 11.61
C GLU A 783 -41.60 -22.46 13.09
N ASN A 784 -41.07 -21.52 13.86
CA ASN A 784 -41.30 -21.38 15.30
C ASN A 784 -40.93 -22.63 16.15
N VAL A 785 -40.28 -23.63 15.54
CA VAL A 785 -39.76 -24.84 16.19
C VAL A 785 -38.23 -24.76 16.28
N ILE A 786 -37.69 -25.04 17.47
CA ILE A 786 -36.24 -25.21 17.67
C ILE A 786 -35.83 -26.53 17.01
N TYR A 787 -34.87 -26.48 16.09
CA TYR A 787 -34.23 -27.67 15.56
C TYR A 787 -33.14 -28.16 16.51
N SER A 788 -33.06 -29.48 16.68
CA SER A 788 -31.95 -30.18 17.32
C SER A 788 -31.65 -31.41 16.47
N SER A 789 -30.39 -31.58 16.07
CA SER A 789 -29.94 -32.77 15.35
C SER A 789 -30.02 -34.01 16.25
N GLU A 790 -29.96 -35.20 15.63
CA GLU A 790 -29.46 -36.38 16.34
C GLU A 790 -27.95 -36.21 16.61
N LEU A 791 -27.39 -37.01 17.52
CA LEU A 791 -25.94 -36.98 17.75
C LEU A 791 -25.23 -37.53 16.50
N PRO A 792 -24.29 -36.78 15.90
CA PRO A 792 -23.53 -37.28 14.76
C PRO A 792 -22.69 -38.49 15.16
N ASN A 793 -22.54 -39.45 14.24
CA ASN A 793 -21.62 -40.57 14.40
C ASN A 793 -20.44 -40.36 13.45
N LEU A 794 -19.28 -40.87 13.84
CA LEU A 794 -18.11 -40.94 12.97
C LEU A 794 -17.98 -42.37 12.42
N SER A 795 -17.62 -42.48 11.15
CA SER A 795 -17.30 -43.73 10.48
C SER A 795 -15.99 -43.60 9.70
N GLY A 796 -15.39 -44.72 9.29
CA GLY A 796 -14.03 -44.75 8.76
C GLY A 796 -13.06 -45.32 9.81
N ASP A 797 -11.89 -44.69 9.95
CA ASP A 797 -10.92 -45.02 11.00
C ASP A 797 -11.39 -44.52 12.39
N GLU A 798 -10.81 -45.04 13.48
CA GLU A 798 -11.12 -44.56 14.84
C GLU A 798 -10.37 -43.23 15.09
N ALA A 799 -11.11 -42.14 15.27
CA ALA A 799 -10.58 -40.82 15.63
C ALA A 799 -9.70 -40.87 16.89
N VAL A 800 -8.61 -40.09 16.90
CA VAL A 800 -7.61 -40.12 17.96
C VAL A 800 -7.98 -39.21 19.13
N GLY A 801 -8.01 -39.79 20.32
CA GLY A 801 -8.29 -39.07 21.57
C GLY A 801 -9.72 -38.53 21.68
N SER A 802 -9.87 -37.22 21.85
CA SER A 802 -11.17 -36.56 22.07
C SER A 802 -11.54 -35.64 20.91
N VAL A 803 -12.69 -35.90 20.30
CA VAL A 803 -13.22 -35.08 19.20
C VAL A 803 -13.91 -33.84 19.73
N ILE A 804 -13.48 -32.68 19.23
CA ILE A 804 -14.09 -31.37 19.42
C ILE A 804 -14.97 -31.07 18.19
N TRP A 805 -16.18 -30.58 18.43
CA TRP A 805 -17.12 -30.24 17.37
C TRP A 805 -17.31 -28.72 17.24
N THR A 806 -17.20 -28.21 16.02
CA THR A 806 -17.38 -26.79 15.68
C THR A 806 -18.33 -26.64 14.47
N VAL A 807 -18.75 -25.40 14.19
CA VAL A 807 -19.62 -25.08 13.05
C VAL A 807 -19.08 -23.86 12.31
N GLU A 808 -19.16 -23.92 10.98
CA GLU A 808 -18.72 -22.87 10.06
C GLU A 808 -19.68 -22.74 8.86
N GLY A 809 -19.46 -21.74 8.01
CA GLY A 809 -20.34 -21.41 6.89
C GLY A 809 -21.29 -20.24 7.14
N ASP A 810 -22.06 -19.90 6.12
CA ASP A 810 -22.78 -18.61 5.98
C ASP A 810 -23.74 -18.30 7.16
N ASP A 811 -24.45 -19.31 7.67
CA ASP A 811 -25.43 -19.14 8.76
C ASP A 811 -24.93 -19.66 10.13
N ALA A 812 -23.64 -19.99 10.26
CA ALA A 812 -23.09 -20.66 11.44
C ALA A 812 -23.32 -19.90 12.77
N ASN A 813 -23.44 -18.57 12.72
CA ASN A 813 -23.75 -17.72 13.86
C ASN A 813 -25.17 -17.90 14.43
N LEU A 814 -26.09 -18.53 13.68
CA LEU A 814 -27.46 -18.86 14.12
C LEU A 814 -27.53 -20.23 14.82
N PHE A 815 -26.50 -21.06 14.65
CA PHE A 815 -26.43 -22.39 15.24
C PHE A 815 -25.64 -22.41 16.56
N VAL A 816 -25.97 -23.38 17.41
CA VAL A 816 -25.19 -23.73 18.61
C VAL A 816 -24.84 -25.20 18.53
N VAL A 817 -23.55 -25.52 18.62
CA VAL A 817 -23.04 -26.90 18.69
C VAL A 817 -22.54 -27.20 20.10
N ASP A 818 -22.89 -28.37 20.64
CA ASP A 818 -22.21 -28.92 21.82
C ASP A 818 -20.85 -29.46 21.39
N SER A 819 -19.78 -28.77 21.78
CA SER A 819 -18.42 -29.09 21.35
C SER A 819 -17.90 -30.45 21.81
N SER A 820 -18.60 -31.14 22.71
CA SER A 820 -18.23 -32.47 23.21
C SER A 820 -19.07 -33.62 22.63
N THR A 821 -20.19 -33.33 21.97
CA THR A 821 -21.10 -34.34 21.41
C THR A 821 -21.54 -34.10 19.97
N GLY A 822 -21.20 -32.95 19.37
CA GLY A 822 -21.63 -32.58 18.01
C GLY A 822 -23.13 -32.31 17.88
N ALA A 823 -23.84 -32.13 19.00
CA ALA A 823 -25.28 -31.87 18.97
C ALA A 823 -25.53 -30.46 18.43
N LEU A 824 -26.14 -30.36 17.25
CA LEU A 824 -26.38 -29.12 16.54
C LEU A 824 -27.79 -28.60 16.81
N THR A 825 -27.92 -27.35 17.22
CA THR A 825 -29.20 -26.69 17.52
C THR A 825 -29.35 -25.40 16.70
N LEU A 826 -30.49 -25.21 16.03
CA LEU A 826 -30.88 -23.93 15.44
C LEU A 826 -32.06 -23.37 16.25
N ALA A 827 -31.97 -22.10 16.65
CA ALA A 827 -33.07 -21.43 17.33
C ALA A 827 -34.34 -21.41 16.45
N ALA A 828 -35.51 -21.28 17.07
CA ALA A 828 -36.77 -21.19 16.33
C ALA A 828 -36.75 -20.01 15.34
N GLN A 829 -36.93 -20.30 14.05
CA GLN A 829 -36.94 -19.31 12.97
C GLN A 829 -38.38 -18.97 12.56
N ASP A 830 -38.58 -17.73 12.11
CA ASP A 830 -39.80 -17.19 11.53
C ASP A 830 -39.69 -17.29 10.00
N PHE A 831 -40.65 -17.92 9.32
CA PHE A 831 -40.56 -18.15 7.87
C PHE A 831 -40.79 -16.87 7.06
N GLU A 832 -41.61 -15.97 7.57
CA GLU A 832 -41.98 -14.68 6.99
C GLU A 832 -40.85 -13.65 7.17
N ASN A 833 -40.00 -13.84 8.18
CA ASN A 833 -38.81 -13.04 8.48
C ASN A 833 -37.55 -13.93 8.58
N ALA A 834 -37.21 -14.57 7.45
CA ALA A 834 -35.99 -15.36 7.28
C ALA A 834 -34.73 -14.62 7.77
N ASN A 835 -33.93 -15.27 8.63
CA ASN A 835 -32.70 -14.71 9.20
C ASN A 835 -31.43 -15.27 8.56
N ASP A 836 -31.54 -16.26 7.66
CA ASP A 836 -30.42 -16.76 6.88
C ASP A 836 -29.85 -15.69 5.94
N LEU A 837 -28.59 -15.86 5.55
CA LEU A 837 -27.86 -14.88 4.73
C LEU A 837 -28.46 -14.68 3.33
N ALA A 838 -29.12 -15.71 2.79
CA ALA A 838 -29.75 -15.68 1.47
C ALA A 838 -31.17 -15.06 1.48
N GLY A 839 -31.84 -15.07 2.64
CA GLY A 839 -33.23 -14.70 2.84
C GLY A 839 -34.22 -15.69 2.23
N ASP A 840 -33.88 -16.98 2.10
CA ASP A 840 -34.68 -17.99 1.39
C ASP A 840 -35.22 -19.14 2.25
N ASN A 841 -34.94 -19.13 3.57
CA ASN A 841 -35.31 -20.15 4.56
C ASN A 841 -34.56 -21.49 4.48
N ASP A 842 -33.54 -21.63 3.63
CA ASP A 842 -32.59 -22.75 3.69
C ASP A 842 -31.35 -22.31 4.49
N TYR A 843 -31.20 -22.79 5.73
CA TYR A 843 -30.10 -22.41 6.61
C TYR A 843 -28.90 -23.35 6.38
N LEU A 844 -27.78 -22.81 5.90
CA LEU A 844 -26.57 -23.53 5.46
C LEU A 844 -25.47 -23.48 6.53
N VAL A 845 -24.99 -24.66 6.94
CA VAL A 845 -23.90 -24.79 7.91
C VAL A 845 -23.05 -26.02 7.61
N THR A 846 -21.74 -25.91 7.80
CA THR A 846 -20.82 -27.05 7.81
C THR A 846 -20.53 -27.43 9.25
N LEU A 847 -20.85 -28.67 9.61
CA LEU A 847 -20.45 -29.26 10.89
C LEU A 847 -19.04 -29.85 10.74
N VAL A 848 -18.14 -29.48 11.64
CA VAL A 848 -16.74 -29.93 11.65
C VAL A 848 -16.47 -30.73 12.92
N ALA A 849 -15.80 -31.86 12.77
CA ALA A 849 -15.34 -32.73 13.84
C ALA A 849 -13.82 -32.86 13.76
N THR A 850 -13.11 -32.31 14.74
CA THR A 850 -11.64 -32.33 14.81
C THR A 850 -11.21 -33.18 16.00
N ASP A 851 -10.32 -34.15 15.80
CA ASP A 851 -9.81 -35.00 16.88
C ASP A 851 -8.62 -34.37 17.63
N SER A 852 -7.98 -35.08 18.56
CA SER A 852 -6.90 -34.49 19.37
C SER A 852 -5.51 -34.54 18.70
N GLU A 853 -5.42 -35.02 17.46
CA GLU A 853 -4.26 -34.92 16.57
C GLU A 853 -4.64 -34.11 15.30
N ASP A 854 -5.61 -33.19 15.45
CA ASP A 854 -6.15 -32.27 14.43
C ASP A 854 -6.63 -32.90 13.10
N ASN A 855 -6.82 -34.22 13.05
CA ASN A 855 -7.54 -34.87 11.96
C ASN A 855 -8.99 -34.39 11.98
N PHE A 856 -9.51 -33.96 10.83
CA PHE A 856 -10.85 -33.38 10.75
C PHE A 856 -11.75 -34.02 9.69
N ALA A 857 -13.04 -34.05 10.00
CA ALA A 857 -14.11 -34.43 9.07
C ALA A 857 -15.15 -33.31 9.00
N GLN A 858 -15.69 -33.06 7.80
CA GLN A 858 -16.69 -32.03 7.56
C GLN A 858 -17.96 -32.61 6.92
N LEU A 859 -19.11 -32.06 7.29
CA LEU A 859 -20.40 -32.37 6.69
C LEU A 859 -21.20 -31.07 6.49
N ALA A 860 -21.45 -30.71 5.24
CA ALA A 860 -22.35 -29.63 4.88
C ALA A 860 -23.82 -30.06 5.11
N LEU A 861 -24.58 -29.21 5.78
CA LEU A 861 -25.97 -29.42 6.19
C LEU A 861 -26.84 -28.26 5.68
N VAL A 862 -28.08 -28.58 5.33
CA VAL A 862 -29.11 -27.61 4.97
C VAL A 862 -30.35 -27.90 5.81
N ILE A 863 -30.79 -26.91 6.59
CA ILE A 863 -31.98 -26.98 7.43
C ILE A 863 -33.03 -26.05 6.82
N SER A 864 -33.94 -26.62 6.03
CA SER A 864 -35.05 -25.88 5.42
C SER A 864 -36.13 -25.58 6.45
N VAL A 865 -36.49 -24.31 6.64
CA VAL A 865 -37.65 -23.91 7.43
C VAL A 865 -38.88 -23.89 6.52
N THR A 866 -40.00 -24.44 6.99
CA THR A 866 -41.29 -24.42 6.29
C THR A 866 -42.34 -23.65 7.06
N ASN A 867 -43.06 -22.80 6.33
CA ASN A 867 -44.23 -22.09 6.81
C ASN A 867 -45.26 -23.03 7.47
N VAL A 868 -45.79 -22.63 8.62
CA VAL A 868 -46.88 -23.27 9.34
C VAL A 868 -47.88 -22.21 9.78
N ASP A 869 -49.00 -22.13 9.06
CA ASP A 869 -50.19 -21.31 9.35
C ASP A 869 -50.32 -20.91 10.84
N GLU A 870 -49.93 -19.69 11.18
CA GLU A 870 -49.77 -19.23 12.56
C GLU A 870 -51.10 -19.23 13.35
N VAL A 871 -51.17 -20.03 14.42
CA VAL A 871 -52.35 -20.03 15.31
C VAL A 871 -52.22 -18.93 16.36
N VAL A 872 -52.73 -17.74 16.02
CA VAL A 872 -52.54 -16.54 16.87
C VAL A 872 -53.27 -16.65 18.22
N VAL A 873 -52.49 -16.71 19.31
CA VAL A 873 -53.02 -16.81 20.68
C VAL A 873 -53.28 -15.42 21.26
N TYR A 874 -54.55 -15.01 21.33
CA TYR A 874 -54.96 -13.74 21.94
C TYR A 874 -55.31 -13.87 23.42
N SER A 875 -54.85 -12.89 24.21
CA SER A 875 -55.26 -12.70 25.61
C SER A 875 -56.54 -11.83 25.68
N PRO A 876 -57.57 -12.20 26.47
CA PRO A 876 -58.82 -11.45 26.52
C PRO A 876 -58.69 -10.10 27.28
N PRO A 877 -59.44 -9.05 26.89
CA PRO A 877 -59.34 -7.72 27.49
C PRO A 877 -60.02 -7.63 28.87
N GLU A 878 -59.52 -6.74 29.74
CA GLU A 878 -60.14 -6.45 31.05
C GLU A 878 -61.55 -5.85 30.91
N ILE A 879 -62.49 -6.38 31.70
CA ILE A 879 -63.84 -5.84 31.86
C ILE A 879 -63.81 -4.78 32.99
N SER A 880 -64.27 -3.56 32.72
CA SER A 880 -64.51 -2.55 33.76
C SER A 880 -65.95 -2.03 33.72
N GLY A 881 -66.67 -2.14 34.85
CA GLY A 881 -67.98 -1.51 35.07
C GLY A 881 -69.08 -2.46 35.58
N ASP A 882 -69.62 -2.15 36.77
CA ASP A 882 -70.69 -2.89 37.50
C ASP A 882 -72.10 -2.86 36.82
N ASN A 883 -72.22 -2.74 35.49
CA ASN A 883 -73.55 -2.62 34.84
C ASN A 883 -73.69 -3.13 33.40
N GLY A 884 -72.80 -4.01 32.93
CA GLY A 884 -73.10 -4.88 31.78
C GLY A 884 -73.08 -4.26 30.37
N ASP A 885 -72.50 -3.08 30.18
CA ASP A 885 -72.11 -2.59 28.85
C ASP A 885 -70.86 -3.36 28.37
N ILE A 886 -71.09 -4.56 27.83
CA ILE A 886 -70.04 -5.33 27.15
C ILE A 886 -69.67 -4.66 25.84
N SER A 887 -68.38 -4.70 25.52
CA SER A 887 -67.88 -4.36 24.18
C SER A 887 -68.74 -5.02 23.09
N SER A 888 -69.15 -4.22 22.10
CA SER A 888 -69.79 -4.72 20.88
C SER A 888 -68.80 -5.40 19.93
N VAL A 889 -67.52 -5.47 20.29
CA VAL A 889 -66.43 -6.00 19.48
C VAL A 889 -65.53 -6.92 20.32
N ILE A 890 -65.17 -8.08 19.79
CA ILE A 890 -64.16 -8.99 20.33
C ILE A 890 -63.10 -9.21 19.23
N ASN A 891 -61.84 -8.93 19.55
CA ASN A 891 -60.70 -9.21 18.67
C ASN A 891 -60.15 -10.59 19.06
N ALA A 892 -59.98 -11.48 18.09
CA ALA A 892 -59.63 -12.88 18.32
C ALA A 892 -58.90 -13.44 17.09
N GLY A 893 -57.58 -13.33 17.07
CA GLY A 893 -56.81 -13.33 15.82
C GLY A 893 -56.78 -11.92 15.21
N ASP A 894 -56.40 -11.85 13.94
CA ASP A 894 -56.66 -10.69 13.08
C ASP A 894 -58.18 -10.49 12.82
N LEU A 895 -58.99 -11.45 13.23
CA LEU A 895 -60.44 -11.45 13.09
C LEU A 895 -61.12 -10.59 14.15
N VAL A 896 -61.99 -9.69 13.68
CA VAL A 896 -62.73 -8.74 14.53
C VAL A 896 -64.21 -9.09 14.55
N PHE A 897 -64.63 -9.83 15.57
CA PHE A 897 -66.02 -10.24 15.78
C PHE A 897 -66.85 -9.07 16.33
N THR A 898 -67.80 -8.59 15.53
CA THR A 898 -68.64 -7.43 15.86
C THR A 898 -70.11 -7.83 16.00
N ARG A 899 -70.73 -7.44 17.13
CA ARG A 899 -72.17 -7.55 17.37
C ARG A 899 -72.90 -6.32 16.82
N PRO A 900 -74.10 -6.47 16.21
CA PRO A 900 -74.99 -5.35 15.92
C PRO A 900 -75.22 -4.42 17.13
N ALA A 901 -75.32 -3.11 16.87
CA ALA A 901 -75.63 -2.13 17.90
C ALA A 901 -77.15 -2.15 18.23
N LEU A 902 -77.50 -2.14 19.53
CA LEU A 902 -78.88 -2.21 20.05
C LEU A 902 -79.84 -1.18 19.41
N ALA A 903 -79.34 -0.04 18.94
CA ALA A 903 -80.15 0.96 18.24
C ALA A 903 -80.72 0.45 16.89
N THR A 904 -79.98 -0.40 16.16
CA THR A 904 -80.45 -1.00 14.88
C THR A 904 -81.45 -2.15 15.06
N GLU A 905 -81.66 -2.62 16.29
CA GLU A 905 -82.51 -3.78 16.58
C GLU A 905 -84.00 -3.45 16.76
N THR A 906 -84.36 -2.17 16.89
CA THR A 906 -85.74 -1.78 17.29
C THR A 906 -86.67 -1.36 16.16
N THR A 907 -86.22 -1.38 14.90
CA THR A 907 -87.06 -1.03 13.73
C THR A 907 -86.99 -2.07 12.61
N LEU A 908 -87.98 -2.96 12.60
CA LEU A 908 -89.07 -3.00 11.61
C LEU A 908 -89.94 -4.24 11.88
N ASP A 909 -91.27 -4.10 11.87
CA ASP A 909 -92.20 -5.14 12.29
C ASP A 909 -92.07 -6.41 11.44
N GLY A 910 -91.81 -7.54 12.09
CA GLY A 910 -91.69 -8.85 11.43
C GLY A 910 -90.96 -9.93 12.23
N GLY A 911 -90.15 -9.58 13.24
CA GLY A 911 -89.38 -10.58 13.99
C GLY A 911 -88.51 -10.03 15.13
N ALA A 912 -89.09 -9.28 16.06
CA ALA A 912 -88.37 -8.88 17.28
C ALA A 912 -88.69 -9.81 18.45
N ALA A 913 -87.66 -10.26 19.17
CA ALA A 913 -87.79 -11.09 20.37
C ALA A 913 -87.35 -10.31 21.62
N THR A 914 -88.06 -10.47 22.73
CA THR A 914 -87.65 -9.88 24.02
C THR A 914 -87.11 -10.99 24.92
N VAL A 915 -85.86 -10.88 25.34
CA VAL A 915 -85.17 -11.85 26.18
C VAL A 915 -84.53 -11.11 27.34
N GLU A 916 -84.95 -11.45 28.57
CA GLU A 916 -84.39 -10.91 29.81
C GLU A 916 -84.39 -9.36 29.89
N GLY A 917 -85.45 -8.74 29.35
CA GLY A 917 -85.67 -7.29 29.36
C GLY A 917 -85.14 -6.57 28.11
N ASN A 918 -84.16 -7.16 27.42
CA ASN A 918 -83.57 -6.61 26.21
C ASN A 918 -84.37 -7.02 24.96
N LYS A 919 -84.44 -6.13 23.96
CA LYS A 919 -85.16 -6.33 22.70
C LYS A 919 -84.16 -6.55 21.56
N TRP A 920 -84.34 -7.67 20.85
CA TRP A 920 -83.40 -8.16 19.85
C TRP A 920 -84.11 -8.34 18.49
N LYS A 921 -83.37 -8.19 17.39
CA LYS A 921 -83.87 -8.39 16.03
C LYS A 921 -83.47 -9.76 15.48
N LEU A 922 -84.43 -10.48 14.90
CA LEU A 922 -84.18 -11.74 14.20
C LEU A 922 -83.97 -11.47 12.70
N PHE A 923 -83.02 -12.17 12.10
CA PHE A 923 -82.68 -12.09 10.68
C PHE A 923 -82.82 -13.48 10.04
N ASN A 924 -83.32 -13.57 8.81
CA ASN A 924 -83.08 -14.76 7.99
C ASN A 924 -81.66 -14.75 7.39
N TRP A 925 -81.22 -15.88 6.82
CA TRP A 925 -79.86 -16.03 6.27
C TRP A 925 -79.43 -14.89 5.34
N SER A 926 -80.28 -14.52 4.37
CA SER A 926 -79.96 -13.47 3.39
C SER A 926 -79.98 -12.08 4.03
N GLU A 927 -80.81 -11.84 5.04
CA GLU A 927 -80.83 -10.58 5.80
C GLU A 927 -79.59 -10.45 6.71
N ALA A 928 -79.10 -11.56 7.25
CA ALA A 928 -77.90 -11.64 8.08
C ALA A 928 -76.62 -11.38 7.27
N GLU A 929 -76.51 -12.04 6.13
CA GLU A 929 -75.39 -11.89 5.19
C GLU A 929 -75.31 -10.46 4.64
N ALA A 930 -76.44 -9.90 4.22
CA ALA A 930 -76.54 -8.51 3.78
C ALA A 930 -76.18 -7.51 4.88
N TYR A 931 -76.62 -7.75 6.14
CA TYR A 931 -76.29 -6.86 7.26
C TYR A 931 -74.79 -6.84 7.55
N CYS A 932 -74.14 -8.02 7.62
CA CYS A 932 -72.69 -8.05 7.83
C CYS A 932 -71.94 -7.38 6.68
N SER A 933 -72.35 -7.61 5.44
CA SER A 933 -71.74 -6.99 4.25
C SER A 933 -71.87 -5.46 4.24
N ASP A 934 -73.01 -4.91 4.67
CA ASP A 934 -73.25 -3.46 4.76
C ASP A 934 -72.32 -2.78 5.81
N ILE A 935 -72.00 -3.48 6.90
CA ILE A 935 -70.96 -3.05 7.85
C ILE A 935 -69.54 -3.49 7.44
N GLY A 936 -69.29 -3.81 6.17
CA GLY A 936 -67.97 -4.17 5.65
C GLY A 936 -67.36 -5.41 6.33
N ALA A 937 -68.21 -6.38 6.67
CA ALA A 937 -67.90 -7.62 7.36
C ALA A 937 -68.59 -8.80 6.66
N ARG A 938 -68.42 -10.02 7.19
CA ARG A 938 -69.12 -11.22 6.73
C ARG A 938 -69.69 -12.02 7.90
N LEU A 939 -70.53 -13.01 7.61
CA LEU A 939 -70.87 -14.02 8.61
C LEU A 939 -69.63 -14.90 8.85
N PRO A 940 -69.29 -15.22 10.12
CA PRO A 940 -68.16 -16.08 10.41
C PRO A 940 -68.44 -17.52 9.98
N THR A 941 -67.38 -18.23 9.61
CA THR A 941 -67.45 -19.67 9.38
C THR A 941 -67.61 -20.41 10.72
N LYS A 942 -68.02 -21.68 10.63
CA LYS A 942 -68.13 -22.53 11.81
C LYS A 942 -66.79 -22.68 12.56
N THR A 943 -65.70 -22.83 11.81
CA THR A 943 -64.32 -22.96 12.31
C THR A 943 -63.88 -21.69 13.03
N GLU A 944 -64.12 -20.52 12.43
CA GLU A 944 -63.80 -19.22 13.05
C GLU A 944 -64.48 -19.05 14.41
N LEU A 945 -65.75 -19.46 14.54
CA LEU A 945 -66.46 -19.44 15.81
C LEU A 945 -65.96 -20.48 16.82
N SER A 946 -65.65 -21.71 16.39
CA SER A 946 -65.22 -22.76 17.33
C SER A 946 -63.80 -22.54 17.84
N ASP A 947 -62.92 -21.97 17.01
CA ASP A 947 -61.48 -22.03 17.24
C ASP A 947 -60.94 -20.69 17.77
N ASN A 948 -61.58 -19.56 17.44
CA ASN A 948 -61.17 -18.22 17.91
C ASN A 948 -62.13 -17.63 18.96
N LEU A 949 -63.44 -17.77 18.79
CA LEU A 949 -64.40 -17.17 19.73
C LEU A 949 -64.70 -18.07 20.95
N LEU A 950 -64.76 -19.39 20.74
CA LEU A 950 -65.12 -20.34 21.82
C LEU A 950 -63.97 -20.56 22.82
N THR A 951 -62.73 -20.52 22.33
CA THR A 951 -61.49 -20.74 23.08
C THR A 951 -61.18 -19.62 24.07
N LEU A 952 -61.59 -18.38 23.76
CA LEU A 952 -61.43 -17.22 24.65
C LEU A 952 -62.32 -17.26 25.90
N VAL A 953 -63.36 -18.09 25.93
CA VAL A 953 -64.26 -18.22 27.10
C VAL A 953 -63.73 -19.31 28.04
N ASN A 954 -62.61 -19.00 28.70
CA ASN A 954 -61.87 -19.89 29.59
C ASN A 954 -62.70 -20.43 30.77
N ASP A 955 -63.23 -21.65 30.64
CA ASP A 955 -63.52 -22.54 31.78
C ASP A 955 -63.38 -24.02 31.37
N ALA A 956 -62.48 -24.74 32.05
CA ALA A 956 -62.13 -26.13 31.73
C ALA A 956 -63.28 -27.11 31.98
N ASP A 957 -64.25 -26.79 32.86
CA ASP A 957 -65.39 -27.68 33.13
C ASP A 957 -66.42 -27.74 31.98
N LEU A 958 -66.42 -26.77 31.06
CA LEU A 958 -67.39 -26.67 29.96
C LEU A 958 -67.22 -27.76 28.89
N VAL A 959 -65.98 -28.22 28.64
CA VAL A 959 -65.67 -29.23 27.62
C VAL A 959 -66.31 -30.59 27.94
N SER A 960 -66.60 -30.87 29.22
CA SER A 960 -67.09 -32.17 29.68
C SER A 960 -68.61 -32.37 29.61
N ASN A 961 -69.43 -31.30 29.65
CA ASN A 961 -70.88 -31.43 29.87
C ASN A 961 -71.80 -30.55 28.98
N GLY A 962 -71.27 -29.74 28.05
CA GLY A 962 -72.08 -29.16 26.95
C GLY A 962 -73.23 -28.23 27.38
N SER A 963 -73.06 -27.49 28.48
CA SER A 963 -74.06 -26.58 29.04
C SER A 963 -73.39 -25.31 29.56
N PHE A 964 -73.51 -24.20 28.81
CA PHE A 964 -73.15 -22.90 29.36
C PHE A 964 -74.20 -22.49 30.40
N SER A 965 -73.77 -22.13 31.61
CA SER A 965 -74.63 -21.43 32.56
C SER A 965 -73.91 -20.25 33.20
N ALA A 966 -73.99 -19.12 32.49
CA ALA A 966 -74.00 -17.75 33.00
C ALA A 966 -73.04 -17.37 34.13
N THR A 967 -72.11 -16.47 33.80
CA THR A 967 -72.21 -15.11 34.35
C THR A 967 -71.81 -14.06 33.32
N GLU A 968 -72.50 -12.91 33.35
CA GLU A 968 -72.06 -11.61 32.81
C GLU A 968 -71.87 -11.47 31.26
N HIS A 969 -73.02 -11.40 30.58
CA HIS A 969 -73.35 -10.37 29.59
C HIS A 969 -73.09 -10.53 28.08
N TRP A 970 -72.22 -11.41 27.56
CA TRP A 970 -72.46 -11.96 26.21
C TRP A 970 -73.40 -13.18 26.36
N PRO A 971 -74.63 -13.18 25.81
CA PRO A 971 -75.65 -14.19 26.12
C PRO A 971 -75.42 -15.50 25.36
N VAL A 972 -74.32 -16.19 25.67
CA VAL A 972 -74.00 -17.56 25.20
C VAL A 972 -75.03 -18.61 25.63
N ASN A 973 -75.89 -18.29 26.60
CA ASN A 973 -76.92 -19.19 27.13
C ASN A 973 -78.21 -19.24 26.27
N LYS A 974 -78.28 -18.50 25.15
CA LYS A 974 -79.35 -18.63 24.13
C LYS A 974 -78.83 -18.46 22.70
N GLY A 975 -77.85 -19.29 22.33
CA GLY A 975 -77.50 -19.65 20.94
C GLY A 975 -77.42 -18.50 19.91
N TYR A 976 -76.20 -18.03 19.66
CA TYR A 976 -75.87 -17.36 18.40
C TYR A 976 -75.72 -18.41 17.29
N TRP A 977 -76.07 -18.03 16.06
CA TRP A 977 -76.00 -18.92 14.91
C TRP A 977 -75.30 -18.22 13.74
N ALA A 978 -74.07 -18.65 13.43
CA ALA A 978 -73.66 -18.63 12.04
C ALA A 978 -74.29 -19.86 11.37
N SER A 979 -75.28 -19.62 10.51
CA SER A 979 -75.70 -20.65 9.56
C SER A 979 -74.56 -20.94 8.57
N THR A 980 -74.57 -22.12 7.96
CA THR A 980 -73.78 -22.38 6.74
C THR A 980 -74.60 -23.24 5.78
N PHE A 981 -75.23 -22.55 4.83
CA PHE A 981 -75.76 -23.00 3.54
C PHE A 981 -76.98 -23.96 3.46
N PRO A 982 -77.82 -23.80 2.42
CA PRO A 982 -78.81 -24.80 2.00
C PRO A 982 -78.19 -25.78 0.99
N GLU A 983 -77.75 -26.96 1.45
CA GLU A 983 -78.22 -28.27 0.95
C GLU A 983 -77.52 -29.45 1.68
N ASP A 984 -78.23 -30.59 1.73
CA ASP A 984 -77.78 -31.92 2.19
C ASP A 984 -77.16 -32.08 3.59
N GLY A 985 -77.97 -31.70 4.58
CA GLY A 985 -78.44 -32.72 5.53
C GLY A 985 -77.61 -32.98 6.79
N LYS A 986 -76.62 -32.13 7.10
CA LYS A 986 -75.95 -32.13 8.41
C LYS A 986 -76.04 -30.75 9.07
N HIS A 987 -77.08 -30.55 9.88
CA HIS A 987 -77.20 -29.36 10.72
C HIS A 987 -76.04 -29.28 11.72
N HIS A 988 -75.20 -28.25 11.61
CA HIS A 988 -74.21 -27.93 12.64
C HIS A 988 -74.85 -27.13 13.77
N LEU A 989 -75.61 -27.84 14.60
CA LEU A 989 -76.12 -27.35 15.88
C LEU A 989 -74.95 -27.21 16.88
N MET A 990 -74.56 -25.99 17.22
CA MET A 990 -73.77 -25.75 18.42
C MET A 990 -74.70 -25.80 19.63
N LYS A 991 -74.84 -26.99 20.21
CA LYS A 991 -75.83 -27.25 21.26
C LYS A 991 -75.26 -26.94 22.64
N THR A 992 -75.63 -25.77 23.17
CA THR A 992 -75.44 -25.42 24.57
C THR A 992 -76.83 -25.27 25.23
N SER A 993 -77.17 -26.23 26.10
CA SER A 993 -78.21 -26.10 27.15
C SER A 993 -79.60 -25.52 26.80
N ILE A 994 -80.23 -25.91 25.67
CA ILE A 994 -81.69 -25.80 25.51
C ILE A 994 -82.35 -27.18 25.36
N ASP A 995 -83.42 -27.40 26.14
CA ASP A 995 -84.35 -28.53 25.99
C ASP A 995 -84.92 -28.53 24.55
N PRO A 996 -84.74 -29.61 23.76
CA PRO A 996 -85.26 -29.70 22.39
C PRO A 996 -86.74 -29.34 22.25
N ALA A 997 -87.56 -29.60 23.28
CA ALA A 997 -88.98 -29.27 23.30
C ALA A 997 -89.28 -27.75 23.28
N LYS A 998 -88.31 -26.90 23.62
CA LYS A 998 -88.44 -25.43 23.56
C LYS A 998 -88.01 -24.84 22.22
N MET A 999 -87.06 -25.46 21.51
CA MET A 999 -86.70 -25.01 20.15
C MET A 999 -87.81 -25.30 19.14
N SER A 1000 -88.52 -26.42 19.28
CA SER A 1000 -89.70 -26.73 18.47
C SER A 1000 -90.89 -25.77 18.67
N ALA A 1001 -90.82 -24.86 19.65
CA ALA A 1001 -91.83 -23.81 19.87
C ALA A 1001 -91.48 -22.48 19.16
N LEU A 1002 -90.25 -22.31 18.68
CA LEU A 1002 -89.89 -21.22 17.75
C LEU A 1002 -90.32 -21.66 16.34
N ALA A 1003 -91.55 -21.30 15.98
CA ALA A 1003 -92.27 -21.83 14.82
C ALA A 1003 -91.70 -21.44 13.42
N ASP A 1004 -90.55 -20.76 13.37
CA ASP A 1004 -89.88 -20.37 12.14
C ASP A 1004 -88.37 -20.57 12.29
N THR A 1005 -87.89 -21.75 11.89
CA THR A 1005 -86.47 -22.15 11.99
C THR A 1005 -85.53 -21.35 11.10
N ASN A 1006 -86.07 -20.49 10.24
CA ASN A 1006 -85.32 -19.74 9.24
C ASN A 1006 -84.86 -18.35 9.72
N ARG A 1007 -85.08 -17.99 10.99
CA ARG A 1007 -84.77 -16.66 11.54
C ARG A 1007 -84.00 -16.76 12.86
N GLN A 1008 -82.83 -16.12 12.93
CA GLN A 1008 -81.81 -16.33 13.97
C GLN A 1008 -81.12 -15.01 14.36
N TYR A 1009 -80.27 -15.04 15.41
CA TYR A 1009 -79.46 -13.91 15.86
C TYR A 1009 -78.08 -13.91 15.20
N VAL A 1010 -77.60 -12.72 14.83
CA VAL A 1010 -76.44 -12.54 13.94
C VAL A 1010 -75.23 -12.01 14.70
N THR A 1011 -74.06 -12.55 14.37
CA THR A 1011 -72.75 -11.97 14.68
C THR A 1011 -71.96 -11.88 13.38
N CYS A 1012 -71.13 -10.84 13.23
CA CYS A 1012 -70.33 -10.60 12.04
C CYS A 1012 -68.85 -10.69 12.38
N VAL A 1013 -68.00 -11.06 11.42
CA VAL A 1013 -66.54 -11.01 11.54
C VAL A 1013 -65.97 -10.21 10.37
N ARG A 1014 -64.96 -9.38 10.64
CA ARG A 1014 -64.06 -8.84 9.63
C ARG A 1014 -62.78 -9.66 9.64
#